data_AF-A0A532T891-F1
#
_entry.id   AF-A0A532T891-F1
#
_cell.length_a   1.000
_cell.length_b   1.000
_cell.length_c   1.000
_cell.angle_alpha   90.00
_cell.angle_beta   90.00
_cell.angle_gamma   90.00
#
_symmetry.space_group_name_H-M   'P 1'
#
loop_
_entity.id
_entity.type
_entity.pdbx_description
1 polymer ?
#
loop_
_entity_poly.entity_id
_entity_poly.type
_entity_poly.pdbx_seq_one_letter_code
_entity_poly.pdbx_strand_id
1 'polypeptide(L)'
;MSRTQEINYPPEEIFRQTGVERVNIEHVILWMLQNNEKVEWSNFKDEPVNIPQSTLSYYLKSLMLDEHVEKVERGVYKITSKGEERYNILSKAKVGERKLNYPPKAIVNERNYDHWILWMVYNNTFCKWSDFIDEPLKINQSSLSKNLNELQKRELVRKDNKEYKITQKGKSEYSRMLKKYDLDRQSILNEESKRIEEITKNTIRFFEKYNIEDGDIKFRFLNNVLKMPYANLRGSLDSEEDFKKVLLFLSMNHPNQYPFYISPEDFSKEYKLNLLDLKFNIRQIVEKPTYSTKFFILGTDEKKIYYFQANEKIEKVLSAITEEHITKFTYLNKLYENTRDGTPTMSLNYTVNSILDEICDSLFNSALKKSLKNFLPEYIKYLAYRIETERKLVDTLDKLEGVAWRGIPEVFQSYGKRYDLVEQAQFKYYINFTVFKVLDLFSNPKLEKMLNDAKRMMKKRDFDTALKKIDNKVKAEPNNTNLLFLKSLVLSVSNRHQEAIRFLKKEFKEHPHKKDEEIFIPYNYILVYDYLTLAEFDKALEVSDKMSDFYPDHPLSYITRALIQGYKIIYNVDAEKVKIDHVLTDIDDAISLEENAKKKAKYLYFKSLILKQLKKFDEALEAIEDALVWDPENFGVHFMKYNIFYDDGKIDEALELVDEGIRLFPEKETKLMTHKAYLYKKKKNYDKGLEIVDELWEKNPKDLDVLNNKLYYHLYKGEKEEAIKVGNLLIELDPNDGNFHDSFGEVLTEFGEYEEAVKIIQKALELDPLGWFTYNSHYQLARCYKELGNYELVRERLDSGIRATQTCFCGIEMRKEWKEKKQKILAEIEELEAKS
;
A
#
# COMPACT_ATOMS: atom_id res chain seq x y z
N MET A 1 -38.73 23.26 54.42
CA MET A 1 -37.26 23.34 54.56
C MET A 1 -36.66 22.31 53.63
N SER A 2 -36.34 22.76 52.42
CA SER A 2 -35.74 21.95 51.36
C SER A 2 -34.28 21.72 51.73
N ARG A 3 -33.85 20.46 51.86
CA ARG A 3 -32.45 20.09 52.09
C ARG A 3 -31.59 20.77 51.02
N THR A 4 -30.77 21.73 51.44
CA THR A 4 -29.71 22.31 50.61
C THR A 4 -28.82 21.17 50.15
N GLN A 5 -28.78 20.93 48.84
CA GLN A 5 -27.89 19.96 48.23
C GLN A 5 -26.45 20.42 48.55
N GLU A 6 -25.73 19.64 49.34
CA GLU A 6 -24.39 20.00 49.82
C GLU A 6 -23.43 19.96 48.63
N ILE A 7 -22.89 21.10 48.23
CA ILE A 7 -22.00 21.19 47.08
C ILE A 7 -20.62 20.68 47.48
N ASN A 8 -20.12 19.73 46.69
CA ASN A 8 -18.75 19.26 46.80
C ASN A 8 -17.83 20.33 46.23
N TYR A 9 -16.92 20.83 47.06
CA TYR A 9 -15.85 21.73 46.64
C TYR A 9 -14.56 20.95 46.36
N PRO A 10 -13.74 21.41 45.40
CA PRO A 10 -12.49 20.74 45.07
C PRO A 10 -11.58 20.66 46.29
N PRO A 11 -10.75 19.61 46.46
CA PRO A 11 -9.74 19.57 47.51
C PRO A 11 -8.72 20.71 47.36
N GLU A 12 -8.09 21.14 48.48
CA GLU A 12 -7.17 22.30 48.51
C GLU A 12 -6.07 22.23 47.45
N GLU A 13 -5.60 21.04 47.11
CA GLU A 13 -4.57 20.78 46.08
C GLU A 13 -4.94 21.27 44.66
N ILE A 14 -6.23 21.43 44.38
CA ILE A 14 -6.78 21.85 43.09
C ILE A 14 -6.98 23.38 43.04
N PHE A 15 -7.31 24.03 44.16
CA PHE A 15 -7.65 25.46 44.19
C PHE A 15 -6.70 26.36 45.03
N ARG A 16 -5.76 25.79 45.80
CA ARG A 16 -4.68 26.48 46.54
C ARG A 16 -3.34 25.77 46.32
N GLN A 17 -2.30 26.51 45.90
CA GLN A 17 -0.93 26.00 45.91
C GLN A 17 0.09 27.05 46.37
N THR A 18 1.05 26.59 47.16
CA THR A 18 2.20 27.31 47.72
C THR A 18 3.31 27.47 46.68
N GLY A 19 3.79 28.69 46.43
CA GLY A 19 4.87 28.97 45.47
C GLY A 19 4.38 29.43 44.09
N VAL A 20 5.31 29.87 43.22
CA VAL A 20 5.16 30.77 42.04
C VAL A 20 4.19 30.32 40.91
N GLU A 21 3.43 29.24 41.07
CA GLU A 21 2.47 28.75 40.05
C GLU A 21 1.07 29.38 40.20
N ARG A 22 0.47 29.82 39.07
CA ARG A 22 -0.90 30.37 39.04
C ARG A 22 -1.95 29.25 39.00
N VAL A 23 -2.98 29.35 39.84
CA VAL A 23 -4.14 28.42 39.89
C VAL A 23 -4.79 28.27 38.51
N ASN A 24 -5.02 27.03 38.07
CA ASN A 24 -5.71 26.74 36.81
C ASN A 24 -7.24 26.79 37.02
N ILE A 25 -7.81 27.97 36.77
CA ILE A 25 -9.24 28.27 36.99
C ILE A 25 -10.15 27.40 36.11
N GLU A 26 -9.71 27.01 34.91
CA GLU A 26 -10.44 26.08 34.03
C GLU A 26 -10.66 24.72 34.72
N HIS A 27 -9.60 24.20 35.35
CA HIS A 27 -9.62 22.91 36.04
C HIS A 27 -10.53 22.95 37.28
N VAL A 28 -10.48 24.04 38.04
CA VAL A 28 -11.35 24.25 39.22
C VAL A 28 -12.83 24.27 38.81
N ILE A 29 -13.17 25.00 37.75
CA ILE A 29 -14.56 25.12 37.27
C ILE A 29 -15.07 23.76 36.78
N LEU A 30 -14.29 23.05 35.96
CA LEU A 30 -14.68 21.74 35.44
C LEU A 30 -14.74 20.67 36.54
N TRP A 31 -13.87 20.74 37.55
CA TRP A 31 -13.95 19.86 38.72
C TRP A 31 -15.28 20.04 39.46
N MET A 32 -15.67 21.28 39.73
CA MET A 32 -16.94 21.57 40.42
C MET A 32 -18.13 21.07 39.61
N LEU A 33 -18.12 21.23 38.29
CA LEU A 33 -19.20 20.79 37.42
C LEU A 33 -19.25 19.27 37.19
N GLN A 34 -18.12 18.57 37.31
CA GLN A 34 -18.08 17.10 37.23
C GLN A 34 -18.62 16.43 38.48
N ASN A 35 -18.29 16.99 39.66
CA ASN A 35 -18.55 16.35 40.95
C ASN A 35 -19.86 16.79 41.60
N ASN A 36 -20.67 17.58 40.90
CA ASN A 36 -21.97 18.08 41.36
C ASN A 36 -22.98 18.03 40.20
N GLU A 37 -24.20 17.55 40.47
CA GLU A 37 -25.24 17.42 39.44
C GLU A 37 -25.69 18.76 38.85
N LYS A 38 -25.68 19.82 39.66
CA LYS A 38 -26.00 21.21 39.28
C LYS A 38 -25.14 22.17 40.10
N VAL A 39 -24.46 23.11 39.44
CA VAL A 39 -23.67 24.16 40.12
C VAL A 39 -24.19 25.53 39.71
N GLU A 40 -24.58 26.34 40.69
CA GLU A 40 -25.00 27.72 40.48
C GLU A 40 -23.80 28.65 40.39
N TRP A 41 -23.98 29.78 39.70
CA TRP A 41 -22.95 30.79 39.49
C TRP A 41 -22.39 31.35 40.82
N SER A 42 -23.24 31.45 41.85
CA SER A 42 -22.87 31.85 43.22
C SER A 42 -21.86 30.88 43.85
N ASN A 43 -21.99 29.57 43.59
CA ASN A 43 -21.20 28.56 44.28
C ASN A 43 -19.71 28.62 43.93
N PHE A 44 -19.34 29.07 42.73
CA PHE A 44 -17.94 29.29 42.35
C PHE A 44 -17.29 30.48 43.08
N LYS A 45 -18.10 31.33 43.72
CA LYS A 45 -17.66 32.52 44.46
C LYS A 45 -17.64 32.32 45.97
N ASP A 46 -18.29 31.27 46.46
CA ASP A 46 -18.30 30.94 47.87
C ASP A 46 -16.94 30.32 48.28
N GLU A 47 -16.60 30.41 49.58
CA GLU A 47 -15.43 29.71 50.11
C GLU A 47 -15.63 28.19 50.01
N PRO A 48 -14.57 27.43 49.67
CA PRO A 48 -13.17 27.82 49.69
C PRO A 48 -12.56 28.27 48.33
N VAL A 49 -13.34 28.31 47.25
CA VAL A 49 -12.85 28.54 45.86
C VAL A 49 -12.77 30.03 45.46
N ASN A 50 -13.78 30.84 45.80
CA ASN A 50 -13.82 32.31 45.66
C ASN A 50 -13.23 32.89 44.34
N ILE A 51 -13.75 32.50 43.17
CA ILE A 51 -13.27 33.01 41.87
C ILE A 51 -13.83 34.42 41.60
N PRO A 52 -12.99 35.43 41.22
CA PRO A 52 -13.46 36.77 40.87
C PRO A 52 -14.47 36.78 39.72
N GLN A 53 -15.49 37.63 39.82
CA GLN A 53 -16.63 37.67 38.89
C GLN A 53 -16.23 37.86 37.40
N SER A 54 -15.26 38.73 37.12
CA SER A 54 -14.78 38.97 35.75
C SER A 54 -14.07 37.74 35.19
N THR A 55 -13.28 37.04 36.01
CA THR A 55 -12.55 35.84 35.64
C THR A 55 -13.48 34.65 35.43
N LEU A 56 -14.43 34.43 36.34
CA LEU A 56 -15.43 33.37 36.22
C LEU A 56 -16.26 33.53 34.93
N SER A 57 -16.67 34.77 34.62
CA SER A 57 -17.46 35.06 33.42
C SER A 57 -16.68 34.80 32.13
N TYR A 58 -15.39 35.11 32.11
CA TYR A 58 -14.51 34.84 30.97
C TYR A 58 -14.36 33.33 30.71
N TYR A 59 -14.01 32.56 31.75
CA TYR A 59 -13.78 31.11 31.61
C TYR A 59 -15.06 30.35 31.29
N LEU A 60 -16.19 30.66 31.95
CA LEU A 60 -17.47 30.02 31.61
C LEU A 60 -17.88 30.33 30.16
N LYS A 61 -17.66 31.56 29.68
CA LYS A 61 -17.95 31.91 28.28
C LYS A 61 -17.08 31.13 27.30
N SER A 62 -15.78 30.99 27.58
CA SER A 62 -14.86 30.19 26.76
C SER A 62 -15.27 28.71 26.76
N LEU A 63 -15.51 28.13 27.94
CA LEU A 63 -15.88 26.72 28.08
C LEU A 63 -17.22 26.39 27.43
N MET A 64 -18.18 27.32 27.41
CA MET A 64 -19.43 27.15 26.66
C MET A 64 -19.21 27.22 25.15
N LEU A 65 -18.33 28.09 24.68
CA LEU A 65 -18.03 28.24 23.25
C LEU A 65 -17.31 27.01 22.70
N ASP A 66 -16.44 26.39 23.50
CA ASP A 66 -15.74 25.15 23.18
C ASP A 66 -16.60 23.89 23.43
N GLU A 67 -17.86 24.06 23.85
CA GLU A 67 -18.83 23.01 24.18
C GLU A 67 -18.43 22.11 25.35
N HIS A 68 -17.56 22.57 26.26
CA HIS A 68 -17.17 21.84 27.48
C HIS A 68 -18.16 22.02 28.64
N VAL A 69 -18.89 23.13 28.67
CA VAL A 69 -19.88 23.43 29.70
C VAL A 69 -21.16 23.90 29.02
N GLU A 70 -22.30 23.47 29.53
CA GLU A 70 -23.61 23.95 29.07
C GLU A 70 -24.32 24.72 30.18
N LYS A 71 -25.11 25.72 29.77
CA LYS A 71 -25.94 26.50 30.69
C LYS A 71 -27.37 25.96 30.63
N VAL A 72 -27.78 25.27 31.68
CA VAL A 72 -29.05 24.56 31.73
C VAL A 72 -30.19 25.50 32.11
N GLU A 73 -29.97 26.40 33.08
CA GLU A 73 -30.94 27.39 33.55
C GLU A 73 -30.25 28.74 33.85
N ARG A 74 -31.01 29.76 34.24
CA ARG A 74 -30.45 31.09 34.51
C ARG A 74 -29.50 31.05 35.71
N GLY A 75 -28.20 30.94 35.40
CA GLY A 75 -27.14 30.91 36.40
C GLY A 75 -26.74 29.51 36.85
N VAL A 76 -27.28 28.46 36.24
CA VAL A 76 -26.96 27.05 36.55
C VAL A 76 -26.21 26.43 35.38
N TYR A 77 -25.09 25.78 35.67
CA TYR A 77 -24.18 25.22 34.68
C TYR A 77 -24.00 23.72 34.91
N LYS A 78 -23.73 22.99 33.82
CA LYS A 78 -23.46 21.55 33.83
C LYS A 78 -22.30 21.23 32.89
N ILE A 79 -21.50 20.23 33.23
CA ILE A 79 -20.45 19.73 32.35
C ILE A 79 -21.06 18.92 31.20
N THR A 80 -20.53 19.07 29.99
CA THR A 80 -20.90 18.23 28.84
C THR A 80 -19.93 17.06 28.73
N SER A 81 -20.24 16.01 27.96
CA SER A 81 -19.33 14.87 27.75
C SER A 81 -17.93 15.30 27.24
N LYS A 82 -17.85 16.34 26.41
CA LYS A 82 -16.58 16.92 25.93
C LYS A 82 -15.85 17.66 27.05
N GLY A 83 -16.59 18.29 27.95
CA GLY A 83 -16.06 18.85 29.20
C GLY A 83 -15.54 17.79 30.15
N GLU A 84 -16.18 16.63 30.27
CA GLU A 84 -15.72 15.52 31.09
C GLU A 84 -14.39 14.98 30.54
N GLU A 85 -14.26 14.84 29.22
CA GLU A 85 -12.98 14.51 28.56
C GLU A 85 -11.90 15.54 28.89
N ARG A 86 -12.22 16.84 28.79
CA ARG A 86 -11.31 17.94 29.10
C ARG A 86 -10.91 17.97 30.57
N TYR A 87 -11.86 17.76 31.48
CA TYR A 87 -11.64 17.62 32.92
C TYR A 87 -10.71 16.44 33.22
N ASN A 88 -10.94 15.29 32.57
CA ASN A 88 -10.11 14.09 32.74
C ASN A 88 -8.68 14.31 32.24
N ILE A 89 -8.48 15.10 31.18
CA ILE A 89 -7.15 15.49 30.70
C ILE A 89 -6.45 16.40 31.73
N LEU A 90 -7.14 17.41 32.26
CA LEU A 90 -6.59 18.35 33.24
C LEU A 90 -6.31 17.68 34.60
N SER A 91 -7.16 16.78 35.04
CA SER A 91 -7.00 16.04 36.31
C SER A 91 -5.87 15.02 36.25
N LYS A 92 -5.58 14.46 35.07
CA LYS A 92 -4.43 13.57 34.83
C LYS A 92 -3.12 14.31 34.62
N ALA A 93 -3.14 15.64 34.49
CA ALA A 93 -1.93 16.46 34.29
C ALA A 93 -1.11 16.66 35.58
N LYS A 94 -1.65 16.28 36.76
CA LYS A 94 -0.96 16.32 38.06
C LYS A 94 -0.77 14.92 38.67
N VAL A 95 -0.20 13.97 37.93
CA VAL A 95 0.49 12.83 38.55
C VAL A 95 1.70 12.43 37.70
N GLY A 96 2.88 12.58 38.29
CA GLY A 96 4.15 12.08 37.79
C GLY A 96 5.08 13.19 37.30
N GLU A 97 6.14 13.46 38.06
CA GLU A 97 7.32 14.11 37.50
C GLU A 97 7.70 13.38 36.22
N ARG A 98 7.64 14.10 35.12
CA ARG A 98 7.98 13.60 33.82
C ARG A 98 9.47 13.28 33.82
N LYS A 99 9.84 12.00 33.96
CA LYS A 99 11.24 11.56 33.88
C LYS A 99 11.72 11.73 32.44
N LEU A 100 12.39 12.84 32.19
CA LEU A 100 12.93 13.20 30.88
C LEU A 100 14.23 12.45 30.61
N ASN A 101 14.36 11.95 29.38
CA ASN A 101 15.61 11.35 28.90
C ASN A 101 16.54 12.46 28.40
N TYR A 102 17.55 12.78 29.22
CA TYR A 102 18.53 13.81 28.90
C TYR A 102 19.66 13.29 28.00
N PRO A 103 20.34 14.17 27.25
CA PRO A 103 21.46 13.78 26.40
C PRO A 103 22.64 13.24 27.22
N PRO A 104 23.36 12.22 26.73
CA PRO A 104 24.56 11.70 27.38
C PRO A 104 25.67 12.75 27.37
N LYS A 105 26.62 12.66 28.33
CA LYS A 105 27.74 13.60 28.48
C LYS A 105 28.53 13.83 27.19
N ALA A 106 28.66 12.82 26.33
CA ALA A 106 29.32 12.95 25.02
C ALA A 106 28.70 14.08 24.16
N ILE A 107 27.39 14.26 24.23
CA ILE A 107 26.67 15.32 23.49
C ILE A 107 26.69 16.64 24.26
N VAL A 108 26.61 16.60 25.59
CA VAL A 108 26.56 17.82 26.45
C VAL A 108 27.95 18.46 26.66
N ASN A 109 29.03 17.72 26.42
CA ASN A 109 30.40 18.24 26.52
C ASN A 109 30.73 19.24 25.41
N GLU A 110 30.13 19.08 24.23
CA GLU A 110 30.17 20.09 23.18
C GLU A 110 29.00 21.06 23.36
N ARG A 111 29.28 22.37 23.41
CA ARG A 111 28.26 23.40 23.62
C ARG A 111 27.46 23.69 22.34
N ASN A 112 26.69 22.70 21.89
CA ASN A 112 25.80 22.78 20.73
C ASN A 112 24.34 22.57 21.15
N TYR A 113 23.64 23.67 21.41
CA TYR A 113 22.26 23.62 21.89
C TYR A 113 21.28 23.00 20.88
N ASP A 114 21.55 23.06 19.58
CA ASP A 114 20.69 22.42 18.58
C ASP A 114 20.68 20.90 18.78
N HIS A 115 21.84 20.31 19.05
CA HIS A 115 21.98 18.87 19.29
C HIS A 115 21.33 18.45 20.60
N TRP A 116 21.45 19.29 21.64
CA TRP A 116 20.81 19.04 22.93
C TRP A 116 19.29 19.08 22.80
N ILE A 117 18.77 20.09 22.09
CA ILE A 117 17.35 20.24 21.83
C ILE A 117 16.82 19.09 20.98
N LEU A 118 17.51 18.72 19.90
CA LEU A 118 17.12 17.62 19.02
C LEU A 118 17.11 16.27 19.76
N TRP A 119 18.09 16.00 20.62
CA TRP A 119 18.08 14.79 21.45
C TRP A 119 16.88 14.77 22.39
N MET A 120 16.63 15.89 23.08
CA MET A 120 15.52 16.00 24.01
C MET A 120 14.18 15.78 23.31
N VAL A 121 13.92 16.43 22.17
CA VAL A 121 12.63 16.27 21.47
C VAL A 121 12.49 14.95 20.71
N TYR A 122 13.58 14.22 20.44
CA TYR A 122 13.54 12.88 19.84
C TYR A 122 13.25 11.80 20.88
N ASN A 123 13.97 11.82 22.00
CA ASN A 123 13.93 10.76 23.01
C ASN A 123 12.82 10.95 24.05
N ASN A 124 12.05 12.02 23.92
CA ASN A 124 10.87 12.29 24.72
C ASN A 124 9.69 12.58 23.79
N THR A 125 8.49 12.20 24.20
CA THR A 125 7.26 12.32 23.39
C THR A 125 6.96 13.76 22.94
N PHE A 126 7.46 14.74 23.70
CA PHE A 126 7.45 16.18 23.45
C PHE A 126 8.40 16.89 24.45
N CYS A 127 8.64 18.19 24.39
CA CYS A 127 9.34 18.94 25.45
C CYS A 127 8.64 20.27 25.70
N LYS A 128 8.55 20.71 26.95
CA LYS A 128 8.12 22.07 27.29
C LYS A 128 9.34 22.99 27.32
N TRP A 129 9.10 24.30 27.24
CA TRP A 129 10.19 25.28 27.27
C TRP A 129 11.01 25.23 28.58
N SER A 130 10.37 24.92 29.71
CA SER A 130 11.02 24.70 31.02
C SER A 130 12.01 23.53 31.03
N ASP A 131 11.73 22.46 30.26
CA ASP A 131 12.48 21.20 30.25
C ASP A 131 13.95 21.36 29.83
N PHE A 132 14.32 22.51 29.27
CA PHE A 132 15.66 22.82 28.77
C PHE A 132 16.49 23.73 29.68
N ILE A 133 15.85 24.40 30.64
CA ILE A 133 16.46 25.46 31.47
C ILE A 133 16.87 24.92 32.84
N ASP A 134 16.19 23.87 33.30
CA ASP A 134 16.50 23.21 34.55
C ASP A 134 17.71 22.25 34.41
N GLU A 135 18.25 21.78 35.54
CA GLU A 135 19.29 20.75 35.52
C GLU A 135 18.78 19.46 34.86
N PRO A 136 19.62 18.75 34.08
CA PRO A 136 21.07 18.92 33.90
C PRO A 136 21.51 19.81 32.71
N LEU A 137 20.60 20.39 31.90
CA LEU A 137 20.97 21.08 30.65
C LEU A 137 21.27 22.58 30.81
N LYS A 138 20.51 23.31 31.64
CA LYS A 138 20.74 24.75 31.94
C LYS A 138 20.98 25.64 30.71
N ILE A 139 20.18 25.49 29.65
CA ILE A 139 20.28 26.39 28.48
C ILE A 139 19.76 27.77 28.87
N ASN A 140 20.52 28.84 28.59
CA ASN A 140 20.06 30.19 28.89
C ASN A 140 18.83 30.57 28.02
N GLN A 141 17.95 31.44 28.52
CA GLN A 141 16.66 31.73 27.89
C GLN A 141 16.80 32.33 26.47
N SER A 142 17.81 33.17 26.24
CA SER A 142 18.05 33.85 24.97
C SER A 142 18.58 32.89 23.88
N SER A 143 19.53 32.02 24.22
CA SER A 143 20.04 30.95 23.35
C SER A 143 18.98 29.89 23.08
N LEU A 144 18.21 29.47 24.09
CA LEU A 144 17.12 28.51 23.89
C LEU A 144 16.08 29.02 22.89
N SER A 145 15.67 30.28 23.05
CA SER A 145 14.67 30.91 22.16
C SER A 145 15.21 31.08 20.74
N LYS A 146 16.48 31.50 20.59
CA LYS A 146 17.13 31.62 19.28
C LYS A 146 17.18 30.27 18.57
N ASN A 147 17.70 29.24 19.24
CA ASN A 147 17.92 27.91 18.65
C ASN A 147 16.60 27.18 18.38
N LEU A 148 15.59 27.27 19.25
CA LEU A 148 14.27 26.72 18.95
C LEU A 148 13.61 27.41 17.76
N ASN A 149 13.78 28.72 17.58
CA ASN A 149 13.25 29.43 16.42
C ASN A 149 13.99 29.02 15.15
N GLU A 150 15.30 28.81 15.21
CA GLU A 150 16.11 28.36 14.09
C GLU A 150 15.79 26.92 13.69
N LEU A 151 15.66 26.01 14.66
CA LEU A 151 15.23 24.63 14.43
C LEU A 151 13.79 24.54 13.89
N GLN A 152 12.91 25.45 14.30
CA GLN A 152 11.56 25.58 13.71
C GLN A 152 11.60 26.10 12.27
N LYS A 153 12.43 27.12 11.98
CA LYS A 153 12.64 27.62 10.60
C LYS A 153 13.22 26.55 9.68
N ARG A 154 14.11 25.70 10.19
CA ARG A 154 14.66 24.54 9.47
C ARG A 154 13.70 23.36 9.40
N GLU A 155 12.53 23.48 10.03
CA GLU A 155 11.48 22.47 10.15
C GLU A 155 11.94 21.18 10.84
N LEU A 156 12.94 21.24 11.71
CA LEU A 156 13.45 20.08 12.46
C LEU A 156 12.64 19.84 13.73
N VAL A 157 12.08 20.90 14.30
CA VAL A 157 11.22 20.87 15.49
C VAL A 157 9.97 21.68 15.18
N ARG A 158 8.80 21.23 15.63
CA ARG A 158 7.55 21.99 15.56
C ARG A 158 7.02 22.28 16.96
N LYS A 159 6.22 23.35 17.10
CA LYS A 159 5.60 23.74 18.37
C LYS A 159 4.09 23.61 18.29
N ASP A 160 3.55 22.68 19.06
CA ASP A 160 2.10 22.40 19.17
C ASP A 160 1.67 22.72 20.61
N ASN A 161 0.76 23.66 20.85
CA ASN A 161 0.21 23.96 22.19
C ASN A 161 1.26 24.14 23.31
N LYS A 162 2.32 24.91 23.06
CA LYS A 162 3.49 25.14 23.96
C LYS A 162 4.40 23.92 24.18
N GLU A 163 4.20 22.85 23.42
CA GLU A 163 5.06 21.66 23.40
C GLU A 163 5.88 21.59 22.11
N TYR A 164 7.16 21.27 22.24
CA TYR A 164 8.09 21.09 21.13
C TYR A 164 8.17 19.61 20.78
N LYS A 165 8.00 19.27 19.49
CA LYS A 165 8.02 17.89 18.97
C LYS A 165 8.96 17.80 17.78
N ILE A 166 9.66 16.69 17.66
CA ILE A 166 10.53 16.45 16.50
C ILE A 166 9.70 16.16 15.25
N THR A 167 10.14 16.71 14.11
CA THR A 167 9.54 16.43 12.80
C THR A 167 10.26 15.25 12.14
N GLN A 168 9.74 14.74 11.02
CA GLN A 168 10.42 13.69 10.27
C GLN A 168 11.82 14.12 9.78
N LYS A 169 11.94 15.38 9.32
CA LYS A 169 13.23 16.00 8.94
C LYS A 169 14.17 16.11 10.14
N GLY A 170 13.63 16.44 11.32
CA GLY A 170 14.36 16.43 12.59
C GLY A 170 14.88 15.05 12.98
N LYS A 171 14.13 13.96 12.74
CA LYS A 171 14.58 12.59 13.01
C LYS A 171 15.77 12.19 12.12
N SER A 172 15.76 12.61 10.86
CA SER A 172 16.88 12.40 9.94
C SER A 172 18.12 13.19 10.39
N GLU A 173 17.95 14.45 10.79
CA GLU A 173 19.05 15.28 11.31
C GLU A 173 19.59 14.74 12.65
N TYR A 174 18.71 14.28 13.54
CA TYR A 174 19.07 13.59 14.77
C TYR A 174 19.92 12.35 14.47
N SER A 175 19.54 11.55 13.48
CA SER A 175 20.30 10.36 13.08
C SER A 175 21.69 10.72 12.52
N ARG A 176 21.82 11.83 11.78
CA ARG A 176 23.12 12.36 11.32
C ARG A 176 23.96 12.90 12.48
N MET A 177 23.32 13.60 13.42
CA MET A 177 23.95 14.09 14.65
C MET A 177 24.53 12.92 15.45
N LEU A 178 23.83 11.81 15.60
CA LEU A 178 24.35 10.64 16.32
C LEU A 178 25.63 10.07 15.68
N LYS A 179 25.70 10.01 14.35
CA LYS A 179 26.91 9.59 13.63
C LYS A 179 28.11 10.49 13.91
N LYS A 180 27.88 11.78 14.23
CA LYS A 180 28.95 12.74 14.55
C LYS A 180 29.58 12.47 15.93
N TYR A 181 28.85 11.88 16.88
CA TYR A 181 29.30 11.66 18.25
C TYR A 181 29.85 10.25 18.53
N ASP A 182 29.96 9.40 17.52
CA ASP A 182 30.51 8.03 17.62
C ASP A 182 29.84 7.15 18.71
N LEU A 183 28.54 7.34 18.94
CA LEU A 183 27.75 6.57 19.91
C LEU A 183 27.24 5.27 19.26
N ASP A 184 28.01 4.18 19.41
CA ASP A 184 27.82 2.89 18.73
C ASP A 184 26.73 1.99 19.37
N ARG A 185 26.14 1.13 18.54
CA ARG A 185 24.96 0.26 18.66
C ARG A 185 24.78 -0.55 19.96
N GLN A 186 25.85 -0.76 20.73
CA GLN A 186 25.87 -1.61 21.93
C GLN A 186 25.10 -1.00 23.13
N SER A 187 25.07 0.32 23.24
CA SER A 187 24.39 1.00 24.36
C SER A 187 22.86 0.92 24.26
N ILE A 188 22.33 0.85 23.04
CA ILE A 188 20.90 0.68 22.75
C ILE A 188 20.43 -0.75 23.11
N LEU A 189 21.26 -1.77 22.83
CA LEU A 189 20.97 -3.17 23.17
C LEU A 189 20.96 -3.44 24.68
N ASN A 190 21.80 -2.74 25.44
CA ASN A 190 21.85 -2.86 26.90
C ASN A 190 20.62 -2.25 27.60
N GLU A 191 20.03 -1.19 27.06
CA GLU A 191 18.80 -0.59 27.61
C GLU A 191 17.55 -1.42 27.28
N GLU A 192 17.47 -2.00 26.08
CA GLU A 192 16.37 -2.92 25.72
C GLU A 192 16.41 -4.23 26.53
N SER A 193 17.61 -4.74 26.87
CA SER A 193 17.76 -5.93 27.72
C SER A 193 17.20 -5.70 29.14
N LYS A 194 17.48 -4.54 29.74
CA LYS A 194 16.93 -4.17 31.07
C LYS A 194 15.41 -4.05 31.06
N ARG A 195 14.84 -3.52 29.98
CA ARG A 195 13.37 -3.40 29.79
C ARG A 195 12.69 -4.76 29.73
N ILE A 196 13.29 -5.75 29.05
CA ILE A 196 12.76 -7.11 28.96
C ILE A 196 12.78 -7.81 30.33
N GLU A 197 13.83 -7.62 31.12
CA GLU A 197 13.90 -8.16 32.48
C GLU A 197 12.81 -7.61 33.41
N GLU A 198 12.51 -6.31 33.30
CA GLU A 198 11.47 -5.66 34.12
C GLU A 198 10.05 -6.16 33.76
N ILE A 199 9.75 -6.29 32.47
CA ILE A 199 8.47 -6.84 31.98
C ILE A 199 8.29 -8.29 32.46
N THR A 200 9.36 -9.09 32.43
CA THR A 200 9.34 -10.49 32.85
C THR A 200 9.02 -10.62 34.34
N LYS A 201 9.66 -9.81 35.20
CA LYS A 201 9.38 -9.79 36.65
C LYS A 201 7.93 -9.39 36.96
N ASN A 202 7.41 -8.38 36.28
CA ASN A 202 6.03 -7.93 36.46
C ASN A 202 4.99 -8.95 35.98
N THR A 203 5.34 -9.78 34.99
CA THR A 203 4.46 -10.83 34.46
C THR A 203 4.40 -12.06 35.35
N ILE A 204 5.52 -12.45 35.98
CA ILE A 204 5.55 -13.56 36.95
C ILE A 204 4.57 -13.32 38.10
N ARG A 205 4.60 -12.11 38.70
CA ARG A 205 3.66 -11.72 39.77
C ARG A 205 2.19 -11.79 39.33
N PHE A 206 1.89 -11.49 38.07
CA PHE A 206 0.54 -11.58 37.52
C PHE A 206 0.07 -13.03 37.43
N PHE A 207 0.93 -13.95 36.98
CA PHE A 207 0.59 -15.38 36.91
C PHE A 207 0.36 -15.99 38.30
N GLU A 208 1.19 -15.65 39.28
CA GLU A 208 1.00 -16.07 40.67
C GLU A 208 -0.32 -15.56 41.25
N LYS A 209 -0.66 -14.29 40.99
CA LYS A 209 -1.91 -13.67 41.48
C LYS A 209 -3.18 -14.35 40.95
N TYR A 210 -3.18 -14.77 39.70
CA TYR A 210 -4.34 -15.37 39.02
C TYR A 210 -4.25 -16.89 38.88
N ASN A 211 -3.32 -17.53 39.57
CA ASN A 211 -3.05 -18.97 39.53
C ASN A 211 -2.98 -19.55 38.11
N ILE A 212 -2.33 -18.83 37.20
CA ILE A 212 -2.11 -19.32 35.85
C ILE A 212 -0.94 -20.29 35.94
N GLU A 213 -1.19 -21.58 35.74
CA GLU A 213 -0.17 -22.63 35.85
C GLU A 213 0.29 -23.12 34.48
N ASP A 214 -0.64 -23.23 33.53
CA ASP A 214 -0.43 -23.73 32.18
C ASP A 214 0.69 -22.96 31.45
N GLY A 215 1.77 -23.68 31.13
CA GLY A 215 2.97 -23.12 30.51
C GLY A 215 2.72 -22.54 29.11
N ASP A 216 1.77 -23.11 28.38
CA ASP A 216 1.40 -22.74 27.03
C ASP A 216 0.61 -21.42 27.02
N ILE A 217 -0.32 -21.25 27.97
CA ILE A 217 -1.03 -19.99 28.22
C ILE A 217 -0.04 -18.90 28.65
N LYS A 218 0.88 -19.21 29.57
CA LYS A 218 1.92 -18.25 30.03
C LYS A 218 2.79 -17.76 28.88
N PHE A 219 3.26 -18.68 28.04
CA PHE A 219 4.09 -18.35 26.90
C PHE A 219 3.35 -17.44 25.91
N ARG A 220 2.11 -17.79 25.55
CA ARG A 220 1.27 -16.97 24.66
C ARG A 220 1.02 -15.57 25.26
N PHE A 221 0.72 -15.50 26.55
CA PHE A 221 0.49 -14.25 27.25
C PHE A 221 1.73 -13.34 27.21
N LEU A 222 2.91 -13.88 27.53
CA LEU A 222 4.17 -13.12 27.52
C LEU A 222 4.47 -12.55 26.13
N ASN A 223 4.28 -13.35 25.09
CA ASN A 223 4.45 -12.93 23.71
C ASN A 223 3.51 -11.76 23.35
N ASN A 224 2.27 -11.78 23.85
CA ASN A 224 1.30 -10.70 23.66
C ASN A 224 1.71 -9.41 24.38
N VAL A 225 2.15 -9.53 25.65
CA VAL A 225 2.57 -8.37 26.45
C VAL A 225 3.76 -7.64 25.84
N LEU A 226 4.75 -8.38 25.30
CA LEU A 226 5.93 -7.79 24.67
C LEU A 226 5.59 -7.04 23.37
N LYS A 227 4.67 -7.57 22.57
CA LYS A 227 4.25 -6.97 21.29
C LYS A 227 3.24 -5.83 21.47
N MET A 228 2.49 -5.82 22.56
CA MET A 228 1.37 -4.90 22.77
C MET A 228 1.56 -4.13 24.09
N PRO A 229 2.46 -3.13 24.14
CA PRO A 229 2.68 -2.38 25.36
C PRO A 229 1.44 -1.54 25.73
N TYR A 230 1.12 -1.51 27.01
CA TYR A 230 -0.04 -0.79 27.57
C TYR A 230 -0.03 0.72 27.25
N ALA A 231 1.16 1.32 27.10
CA ALA A 231 1.33 2.74 26.80
C ALA A 231 0.58 3.21 25.53
N ASN A 232 0.36 2.30 24.57
CA ASN A 232 -0.29 2.61 23.29
C ASN A 232 -1.82 2.69 23.38
N LEU A 233 -2.43 2.33 24.53
CA LEU A 233 -3.88 2.30 24.74
C LEU A 233 -4.38 3.29 25.80
N ARG A 234 -3.52 4.22 26.26
CA ARG A 234 -3.88 5.20 27.32
C ARG A 234 -5.19 5.91 26.99
N GLY A 235 -6.25 5.59 27.75
CA GLY A 235 -7.61 6.13 27.59
C GLY A 235 -8.73 5.09 27.38
N SER A 236 -8.43 3.81 27.14
CA SER A 236 -9.44 2.77 26.84
C SER A 236 -9.62 1.67 27.90
N LEU A 237 -8.71 1.59 28.88
CA LEU A 237 -8.73 0.63 29.99
C LEU A 237 -8.35 1.36 31.29
N ASP A 238 -9.01 1.00 32.38
CA ASP A 238 -8.85 1.67 33.69
C ASP A 238 -7.52 1.32 34.37
N SER A 239 -6.93 0.15 34.04
CA SER A 239 -5.67 -0.29 34.62
C SER A 239 -4.83 -1.15 33.65
N GLU A 240 -3.51 -1.14 33.85
CA GLU A 240 -2.58 -2.05 33.15
C GLU A 240 -2.90 -3.53 33.46
N GLU A 241 -3.49 -3.78 34.63
CA GLU A 241 -3.89 -5.11 35.05
C GLU A 241 -5.09 -5.63 34.26
N ASP A 242 -6.09 -4.78 33.97
CA ASP A 242 -7.25 -5.17 33.14
C ASP A 242 -6.85 -5.39 31.68
N PHE A 243 -5.89 -4.62 31.18
CA PHE A 243 -5.27 -4.91 29.89
C PHE A 243 -4.62 -6.29 29.85
N LYS A 244 -3.85 -6.64 30.89
CA LYS A 244 -3.27 -7.98 31.03
C LYS A 244 -4.36 -9.06 31.05
N LYS A 245 -5.47 -8.87 31.78
CA LYS A 245 -6.61 -9.82 31.75
C LYS A 245 -7.21 -9.99 30.35
N VAL A 246 -7.34 -8.93 29.56
CA VAL A 246 -7.83 -9.04 28.17
C VAL A 246 -6.84 -9.87 27.32
N LEU A 247 -5.53 -9.67 27.48
CA LEU A 247 -4.54 -10.50 26.81
C LEU A 247 -4.59 -11.96 27.27
N LEU A 248 -4.84 -12.21 28.56
CA LEU A 248 -5.05 -13.55 29.10
C LEU A 248 -6.26 -14.24 28.46
N PHE A 249 -7.39 -13.54 28.30
CA PHE A 249 -8.56 -14.06 27.61
C PHE A 249 -8.22 -14.55 26.19
N LEU A 250 -7.47 -13.75 25.42
CA LEU A 250 -7.02 -14.14 24.08
C LEU A 250 -6.08 -15.34 24.11
N SER A 251 -5.21 -15.45 25.12
CA SER A 251 -4.29 -16.57 25.29
C SER A 251 -4.98 -17.88 25.70
N MET A 252 -6.11 -17.80 26.42
CA MET A 252 -6.94 -18.94 26.83
C MET A 252 -7.86 -19.42 25.70
N ASN A 253 -8.46 -18.51 24.93
CA ASN A 253 -9.35 -18.86 23.81
C ASN A 253 -8.60 -19.01 22.49
N HIS A 254 -7.54 -19.81 22.51
CA HIS A 254 -6.71 -20.12 21.34
C HIS A 254 -7.10 -21.50 20.76
N PRO A 255 -7.03 -21.75 19.43
CA PRO A 255 -7.45 -23.02 18.83
C PRO A 255 -6.79 -24.28 19.43
N ASN A 256 -5.53 -24.21 19.85
CA ASN A 256 -4.82 -25.30 20.57
C ASN A 256 -5.42 -25.68 21.92
N GLN A 257 -6.34 -24.88 22.47
CA GLN A 257 -7.02 -25.18 23.71
C GLN A 257 -8.32 -25.95 23.48
N TYR A 258 -8.74 -26.18 22.22
CA TYR A 258 -9.95 -26.94 21.94
C TYR A 258 -9.94 -28.33 22.63
N PRO A 259 -11.03 -28.76 23.28
CA PRO A 259 -12.34 -28.12 23.34
C PRO A 259 -12.50 -27.07 24.45
N PHE A 260 -11.48 -26.87 25.30
CA PHE A 260 -11.50 -25.88 26.38
C PHE A 260 -11.70 -24.48 25.81
N TYR A 261 -12.78 -23.86 26.26
CA TYR A 261 -13.23 -22.54 25.85
C TYR A 261 -13.83 -21.87 27.06
N ILE A 262 -13.42 -20.63 27.32
CA ILE A 262 -14.04 -19.80 28.35
C ILE A 262 -14.85 -18.70 27.69
N SER A 263 -16.15 -18.67 27.98
CA SER A 263 -17.01 -17.63 27.44
C SER A 263 -16.57 -16.26 28.00
N PRO A 264 -16.79 -15.16 27.26
CA PRO A 264 -16.57 -13.82 27.81
C PRO A 264 -17.28 -13.62 29.16
N GLU A 265 -18.49 -14.16 29.28
CA GLU A 265 -19.32 -14.07 30.49
C GLU A 265 -18.69 -14.80 31.70
N ASP A 266 -18.14 -15.99 31.48
CA ASP A 266 -17.52 -16.79 32.54
C ASP A 266 -16.13 -16.24 32.91
N PHE A 267 -15.33 -15.82 31.92
CA PHE A 267 -14.04 -15.18 32.15
C PHE A 267 -14.21 -13.87 32.94
N SER A 268 -15.19 -13.04 32.57
CA SER A 268 -15.51 -11.80 33.28
C SER A 268 -15.84 -12.03 34.75
N LYS A 269 -16.53 -13.13 35.09
CA LYS A 269 -16.84 -13.49 36.47
C LYS A 269 -15.62 -14.02 37.22
N GLU A 270 -14.85 -14.91 36.60
CA GLU A 270 -13.69 -15.56 37.21
C GLU A 270 -12.56 -14.56 37.50
N TYR A 271 -12.24 -13.70 36.53
CA TYR A 271 -11.14 -12.73 36.61
C TYR A 271 -11.57 -11.32 37.03
N LYS A 272 -12.85 -11.17 37.43
CA LYS A 272 -13.46 -9.91 37.91
C LYS A 272 -13.17 -8.75 36.95
N LEU A 273 -13.57 -8.92 35.70
CA LEU A 273 -13.44 -7.91 34.64
C LEU A 273 -14.81 -7.62 34.05
N ASN A 274 -15.16 -6.34 33.88
CA ASN A 274 -16.42 -5.96 33.30
C ASN A 274 -16.57 -6.54 31.87
N LEU A 275 -17.71 -7.17 31.61
CA LEU A 275 -17.99 -7.86 30.34
C LEU A 275 -18.00 -6.92 29.14
N LEU A 276 -18.53 -5.71 29.30
CA LEU A 276 -18.55 -4.70 28.24
C LEU A 276 -17.14 -4.23 27.93
N ASP A 277 -16.31 -4.01 28.96
CA ASP A 277 -14.92 -3.60 28.81
C ASP A 277 -14.10 -4.72 28.16
N LEU A 278 -14.30 -5.98 28.56
CA LEU A 278 -13.67 -7.14 27.94
C LEU A 278 -14.02 -7.22 26.45
N LYS A 279 -15.32 -7.20 26.09
CA LYS A 279 -15.76 -7.30 24.68
C LYS A 279 -15.31 -6.11 23.85
N PHE A 280 -15.38 -4.90 24.40
CA PHE A 280 -14.93 -3.69 23.73
C PHE A 280 -13.44 -3.75 23.44
N ASN A 281 -12.61 -4.14 24.42
CA ASN A 281 -11.16 -4.16 24.28
C ASN A 281 -10.66 -5.32 23.41
N ILE A 282 -11.30 -6.50 23.45
CA ILE A 282 -11.05 -7.55 22.45
C ILE A 282 -11.28 -6.98 21.06
N ARG A 283 -12.39 -6.28 20.85
CA ARG A 283 -12.69 -5.65 19.56
C ARG A 283 -11.65 -4.59 19.17
N GLN A 284 -11.17 -3.78 20.12
CA GLN A 284 -10.09 -2.82 19.85
C GLN A 284 -8.81 -3.53 19.42
N ILE A 285 -8.40 -4.58 20.13
CA ILE A 285 -7.14 -5.30 19.89
C ILE A 285 -7.21 -6.10 18.57
N VAL A 286 -8.36 -6.69 18.27
CA VAL A 286 -8.55 -7.54 17.08
C VAL A 286 -8.88 -6.73 15.83
N GLU A 287 -9.60 -5.61 15.93
CA GLU A 287 -10.12 -4.86 14.76
C GLU A 287 -9.41 -3.53 14.47
N LYS A 288 -8.66 -2.93 15.40
CA LYS A 288 -8.03 -1.60 15.16
C LYS A 288 -6.55 -1.67 14.73
N PRO A 289 -6.09 -0.70 13.91
CA PRO A 289 -4.70 -0.59 13.48
C PRO A 289 -3.74 -0.01 14.54
N THR A 290 -4.19 0.15 15.80
CA THR A 290 -3.36 0.70 16.89
C THR A 290 -2.16 -0.19 17.23
N TYR A 291 -2.27 -1.49 16.95
CA TYR A 291 -1.18 -2.45 17.03
C TYR A 291 -0.86 -3.02 15.65
N SER A 292 0.42 -3.30 15.40
CA SER A 292 0.92 -3.81 14.12
C SER A 292 0.59 -5.29 13.86
N THR A 293 -0.06 -6.00 14.80
CA THR A 293 -0.30 -7.45 14.75
C THR A 293 -1.77 -7.75 14.41
N LYS A 294 -2.01 -8.53 13.35
CA LYS A 294 -3.35 -8.99 12.92
C LYS A 294 -3.77 -10.26 13.67
N PHE A 295 -5.07 -10.38 13.98
CA PHE A 295 -5.68 -11.59 14.55
C PHE A 295 -6.66 -12.24 13.56
N PHE A 296 -6.76 -13.56 13.61
CA PHE A 296 -7.77 -14.39 12.94
C PHE A 296 -8.81 -14.88 13.94
N ILE A 297 -10.03 -15.07 13.44
CA ILE A 297 -11.19 -15.45 14.24
C ILE A 297 -11.76 -16.75 13.66
N LEU A 298 -11.88 -17.78 14.49
CA LEU A 298 -12.50 -19.05 14.14
C LEU A 298 -13.76 -19.26 14.98
N GLY A 299 -14.93 -19.12 14.34
CA GLY A 299 -16.23 -19.29 14.98
C GLY A 299 -16.81 -20.69 14.75
N THR A 300 -17.31 -21.31 15.81
CA THR A 300 -18.04 -22.60 15.76
C THR A 300 -19.54 -22.39 15.67
N ASP A 301 -20.27 -23.43 15.24
CA ASP A 301 -21.74 -23.42 15.17
C ASP A 301 -22.39 -23.20 16.56
N GLU A 302 -21.67 -23.51 17.65
CA GLU A 302 -22.10 -23.31 19.04
C GLU A 302 -21.79 -21.89 19.57
N LYS A 303 -21.40 -20.94 18.71
CA LYS A 303 -20.98 -19.58 19.05
C LYS A 303 -19.69 -19.49 19.90
N LYS A 304 -18.90 -20.57 20.02
CA LYS A 304 -17.53 -20.50 20.59
C LYS A 304 -16.61 -19.84 19.58
N ILE A 305 -15.75 -18.94 20.05
CA ILE A 305 -14.87 -18.13 19.21
C ILE A 305 -13.42 -18.30 19.69
N TYR A 306 -12.56 -18.74 18.79
CA TYR A 306 -11.13 -18.88 19.04
C TYR A 306 -10.33 -17.82 18.27
N TYR A 307 -9.23 -17.36 18.86
CA TYR A 307 -8.38 -16.29 18.35
C TYR A 307 -6.94 -16.74 18.23
N PHE A 308 -6.28 -16.34 17.16
CA PHE A 308 -4.90 -16.71 16.88
C PHE A 308 -4.27 -15.63 15.98
N GLN A 309 -2.99 -15.31 16.16
CA GLN A 309 -2.29 -14.18 15.52
C GLN A 309 -1.61 -14.55 14.19
N ALA A 310 -1.49 -13.55 13.31
CA ALA A 310 -0.60 -13.62 12.16
C ALA A 310 0.86 -13.76 12.59
N ASN A 311 1.63 -14.58 11.87
CA ASN A 311 3.04 -14.88 12.08
C ASN A 311 3.37 -15.67 13.37
N GLU A 312 2.37 -16.23 14.06
CA GLU A 312 2.59 -17.18 15.14
C GLU A 312 2.69 -18.63 14.64
N LYS A 313 3.07 -19.58 15.51
CA LYS A 313 3.36 -20.97 15.11
C LYS A 313 2.20 -21.63 14.36
N ILE A 314 0.98 -21.59 14.89
CA ILE A 314 -0.17 -22.27 14.26
C ILE A 314 -0.50 -21.70 12.89
N GLU A 315 -0.42 -20.36 12.75
CA GLU A 315 -0.69 -19.68 11.49
C GLU A 315 0.41 -19.91 10.46
N LYS A 316 1.69 -19.96 10.87
CA LYS A 316 2.80 -20.29 9.97
C LYS A 316 2.67 -21.69 9.37
N VAL A 317 2.30 -22.67 10.20
CA VAL A 317 2.08 -24.05 9.74
C VAL A 317 0.85 -24.14 8.85
N LEU A 318 -0.25 -23.47 9.22
CA LEU A 318 -1.44 -23.39 8.38
C LEU A 318 -1.14 -22.72 7.02
N SER A 319 -0.33 -21.66 7.03
CA SER A 319 0.13 -20.95 5.81
C SER A 319 0.89 -21.90 4.90
N ALA A 320 1.89 -22.60 5.44
CA ALA A 320 2.73 -23.53 4.67
C ALA A 320 1.90 -24.65 4.01
N ILE A 321 1.01 -25.31 4.76
CA ILE A 321 0.15 -26.38 4.22
C ILE A 321 -0.79 -25.81 3.15
N THR A 322 -1.37 -24.63 3.40
CA THR A 322 -2.27 -24.00 2.43
C THR A 322 -1.53 -23.58 1.16
N GLU A 323 -0.32 -23.03 1.28
CA GLU A 323 0.58 -22.68 0.17
C GLU A 323 0.94 -23.90 -0.68
N GLU A 324 1.27 -25.03 -0.05
CA GLU A 324 1.59 -26.27 -0.76
C GLU A 324 0.42 -26.78 -1.61
N HIS A 325 -0.78 -26.89 -1.02
CA HIS A 325 -1.97 -27.38 -1.74
C HIS A 325 -2.41 -26.46 -2.87
N ILE A 326 -2.31 -25.14 -2.67
CA ILE A 326 -2.63 -24.15 -3.71
C ILE A 326 -1.61 -24.23 -4.86
N THR A 327 -0.33 -24.36 -4.52
CA THR A 327 0.75 -24.55 -5.49
C THR A 327 0.55 -25.83 -6.31
N LYS A 328 0.24 -26.94 -5.65
CA LYS A 328 -0.07 -28.22 -6.28
C LYS A 328 -1.28 -28.15 -7.22
N PHE A 329 -2.37 -27.52 -6.77
CA PHE A 329 -3.57 -27.30 -7.60
C PHE A 329 -3.22 -26.52 -8.87
N THR A 330 -2.48 -25.41 -8.74
CA THR A 330 -2.13 -24.54 -9.87
C THR A 330 -1.20 -25.25 -10.84
N TYR A 331 -0.17 -25.95 -10.35
CA TYR A 331 0.79 -26.62 -11.22
C TYR A 331 0.19 -27.82 -11.95
N LEU A 332 -0.61 -28.63 -11.27
CA LEU A 332 -1.20 -29.81 -11.91
C LEU A 332 -2.26 -29.42 -12.94
N ASN A 333 -3.11 -28.43 -12.66
CA ASN A 333 -4.06 -27.95 -13.67
C ASN A 333 -3.35 -27.35 -14.89
N LYS A 334 -2.22 -26.64 -14.69
CA LYS A 334 -1.40 -26.10 -15.79
C LYS A 334 -0.63 -27.19 -16.55
N LEU A 335 -0.24 -28.29 -15.89
CA LEU A 335 0.43 -29.44 -16.50
C LEU A 335 -0.51 -30.23 -17.43
N TYR A 336 -1.77 -30.40 -17.03
CA TYR A 336 -2.76 -31.18 -17.80
C TYR A 336 -3.61 -30.35 -18.78
N GLU A 337 -3.38 -29.03 -18.89
CA GLU A 337 -4.06 -28.15 -19.86
C GLU A 337 -3.83 -28.55 -21.34
N ASN A 338 -2.75 -29.28 -21.65
CA ASN A 338 -2.35 -29.63 -23.02
C ASN A 338 -2.56 -31.11 -23.41
N THR A 339 -3.18 -31.94 -22.56
CA THR A 339 -3.48 -33.35 -22.93
C THR A 339 -4.75 -33.44 -23.78
N ARG A 340 -4.71 -34.23 -24.87
CA ARG A 340 -5.79 -34.37 -25.88
C ARG A 340 -7.15 -34.84 -25.33
N ASP A 341 -7.18 -35.43 -24.14
CA ASP A 341 -8.40 -35.83 -23.44
C ASP A 341 -8.80 -34.72 -22.46
N GLY A 342 -9.55 -33.73 -22.96
CA GLY A 342 -9.93 -32.49 -22.25
C GLY A 342 -10.84 -32.66 -21.02
N THR A 343 -10.42 -33.41 -20.01
CA THR A 343 -11.04 -33.44 -18.67
C THR A 343 -10.12 -32.77 -17.65
N PRO A 344 -10.60 -31.80 -16.86
CA PRO A 344 -9.77 -31.12 -15.86
C PRO A 344 -9.43 -32.08 -14.71
N THR A 345 -8.15 -32.20 -14.36
CA THR A 345 -7.66 -33.20 -13.40
C THR A 345 -7.82 -32.79 -11.93
N MET A 346 -7.99 -31.50 -11.58
CA MET A 346 -8.22 -31.10 -10.17
C MET A 346 -9.15 -29.89 -9.99
N SER A 347 -10.21 -30.04 -9.18
CA SER A 347 -11.15 -28.96 -8.86
C SER A 347 -10.74 -28.16 -7.63
N LEU A 348 -11.07 -26.87 -7.58
CA LEU A 348 -10.77 -26.00 -6.45
C LEU A 348 -11.45 -26.48 -5.14
N ASN A 349 -12.63 -27.08 -5.26
CA ASN A 349 -13.32 -27.75 -4.15
C ASN A 349 -12.57 -28.98 -3.63
N TYR A 350 -11.91 -29.72 -4.52
CA TYR A 350 -11.06 -30.85 -4.15
C TYR A 350 -9.83 -30.36 -3.38
N THR A 351 -9.22 -29.24 -3.79
CA THR A 351 -8.09 -28.62 -3.07
C THR A 351 -8.48 -28.17 -1.65
N VAL A 352 -9.62 -27.50 -1.49
CA VAL A 352 -10.09 -27.08 -0.16
C VAL A 352 -10.38 -28.28 0.75
N ASN A 353 -11.00 -29.35 0.23
CA ASN A 353 -11.23 -30.55 1.03
C ASN A 353 -9.91 -31.27 1.37
N SER A 354 -8.92 -31.26 0.46
CA SER A 354 -7.59 -31.84 0.72
C SER A 354 -6.84 -31.09 1.82
N ILE A 355 -6.89 -29.75 1.83
CA ILE A 355 -6.34 -28.93 2.92
C ILE A 355 -7.05 -29.27 4.23
N LEU A 356 -8.39 -29.36 4.23
CA LEU A 356 -9.16 -29.70 5.43
C LEU A 356 -8.82 -31.08 5.98
N ASP A 357 -8.63 -32.07 5.12
CA ASP A 357 -8.28 -33.43 5.52
C ASP A 357 -6.87 -33.48 6.12
N GLU A 358 -5.95 -32.63 5.69
CA GLU A 358 -4.59 -32.57 6.21
C GLU A 358 -4.48 -31.78 7.52
N ILE A 359 -5.17 -30.63 7.66
CA ILE A 359 -5.04 -29.78 8.85
C ILE A 359 -5.91 -30.26 10.03
N CYS A 360 -6.97 -31.04 9.75
CA CYS A 360 -7.79 -31.62 10.80
C CYS A 360 -7.06 -32.81 11.44
N ASP A 361 -7.14 -32.91 12.77
CA ASP A 361 -6.47 -33.89 13.64
C ASP A 361 -4.94 -33.74 13.77
N SER A 362 -4.28 -33.01 12.87
CA SER A 362 -2.83 -32.70 12.94
C SER A 362 -2.53 -31.32 13.55
N LEU A 363 -3.25 -30.29 13.12
CA LEU A 363 -3.02 -28.88 13.47
C LEU A 363 -4.22 -28.29 14.22
N PHE A 364 -5.43 -28.65 13.78
CA PHE A 364 -6.69 -28.26 14.41
C PHE A 364 -7.49 -29.51 14.76
N ASN A 365 -8.25 -29.47 15.85
CA ASN A 365 -9.15 -30.57 16.18
C ASN A 365 -10.20 -30.77 15.07
N SER A 366 -10.47 -32.02 14.66
CA SER A 366 -11.45 -32.35 13.59
C SER A 366 -12.85 -31.81 13.82
N ALA A 367 -13.28 -31.58 15.06
CA ALA A 367 -14.56 -30.96 15.35
C ALA A 367 -14.67 -29.52 14.79
N LEU A 368 -13.54 -28.86 14.51
CA LEU A 368 -13.49 -27.53 13.89
C LEU A 368 -13.56 -27.56 12.35
N LYS A 369 -13.63 -28.75 11.71
CA LYS A 369 -13.57 -28.90 10.24
C LYS A 369 -14.58 -28.05 9.49
N LYS A 370 -15.81 -27.95 10.00
CA LYS A 370 -16.87 -27.14 9.37
C LYS A 370 -16.57 -25.63 9.46
N SER A 371 -16.07 -25.17 10.60
CA SER A 371 -15.62 -23.78 10.78
C SER A 371 -14.44 -23.45 9.87
N LEU A 372 -13.47 -24.36 9.78
CA LEU A 372 -12.30 -24.22 8.91
C LEU A 372 -12.69 -24.18 7.44
N LYS A 373 -13.68 -24.97 7.02
CA LYS A 373 -14.18 -24.95 5.63
C LYS A 373 -14.71 -23.58 5.20
N ASN A 374 -15.32 -22.83 6.13
CA ASN A 374 -15.80 -21.48 5.87
C ASN A 374 -14.69 -20.43 5.99
N PHE A 375 -13.68 -20.69 6.84
CA PHE A 375 -12.55 -19.79 7.07
C PHE A 375 -11.51 -19.83 5.94
N LEU A 376 -11.19 -21.02 5.41
CA LEU A 376 -10.12 -21.24 4.43
C LEU A 376 -10.21 -20.35 3.19
N PRO A 377 -11.37 -20.12 2.55
CA PRO A 377 -11.45 -19.25 1.37
C PRO A 377 -11.01 -17.80 1.66
N GLU A 378 -11.41 -17.24 2.80
CA GLU A 378 -11.00 -15.87 3.19
C GLU A 378 -9.55 -15.83 3.69
N TYR A 379 -9.08 -16.93 4.29
CA TYR A 379 -7.68 -17.06 4.69
C TYR A 379 -6.74 -17.18 3.47
N ILE A 380 -7.11 -17.96 2.45
CA ILE A 380 -6.41 -18.06 1.16
C ILE A 380 -6.34 -16.68 0.49
N LYS A 381 -7.42 -15.89 0.51
CA LYS A 381 -7.38 -14.49 0.02
C LYS A 381 -6.43 -13.61 0.83
N TYR A 382 -6.40 -13.79 2.15
CA TYR A 382 -5.43 -13.08 3.00
C TYR A 382 -3.99 -13.48 2.67
N LEU A 383 -3.72 -14.78 2.47
CA LEU A 383 -2.39 -15.27 2.08
C LEU A 383 -1.99 -14.73 0.72
N ALA A 384 -2.88 -14.75 -0.27
CA ALA A 384 -2.64 -14.15 -1.58
C ALA A 384 -2.29 -12.67 -1.45
N TYR A 385 -3.09 -11.88 -0.70
CA TYR A 385 -2.79 -10.46 -0.46
C TYR A 385 -1.47 -10.26 0.28
N ARG A 386 -1.18 -11.09 1.29
CA ARG A 386 0.06 -11.03 2.08
C ARG A 386 1.29 -11.36 1.22
N ILE A 387 1.21 -12.39 0.39
CA ILE A 387 2.27 -12.78 -0.54
C ILE A 387 2.46 -11.68 -1.61
N GLU A 388 1.36 -11.08 -2.10
CA GLU A 388 1.41 -9.96 -3.05
C GLU A 388 1.96 -8.65 -2.46
N THR A 389 1.89 -8.45 -1.13
CA THR A 389 2.24 -7.16 -0.49
C THR A 389 3.45 -7.20 0.46
N GLU A 390 3.73 -8.33 1.10
CA GLU A 390 4.79 -8.48 2.13
C GLU A 390 5.98 -9.31 1.65
N ARG A 391 5.79 -10.31 0.77
CA ARG A 391 6.93 -11.01 0.17
C ARG A 391 7.50 -10.14 -0.92
N LYS A 392 8.76 -9.72 -0.75
CA LYS A 392 9.60 -9.48 -1.91
C LYS A 392 9.72 -10.86 -2.57
N LEU A 393 9.08 -11.06 -3.71
CA LEU A 393 9.17 -12.30 -4.49
C LEU A 393 10.57 -12.29 -5.09
N VAL A 394 11.53 -12.62 -4.24
CA VAL A 394 12.94 -12.52 -4.53
C VAL A 394 13.33 -13.76 -5.30
N ASP A 395 12.83 -14.95 -4.88
CA ASP A 395 13.16 -16.22 -5.54
C ASP A 395 12.15 -16.62 -6.65
N THR A 396 12.40 -17.39 -7.75
CA THR A 396 11.25 -18.15 -8.35
C THR A 396 10.62 -19.11 -7.39
N LEU A 397 11.21 -19.68 -6.33
CA LEU A 397 10.38 -20.57 -5.50
C LEU A 397 9.28 -19.70 -4.86
N ASP A 398 9.64 -18.45 -4.54
CA ASP A 398 8.72 -17.36 -4.22
C ASP A 398 7.91 -16.79 -5.42
N LYS A 399 8.40 -16.73 -6.67
CA LYS A 399 7.66 -16.20 -7.86
C LYS A 399 6.75 -17.24 -8.51
N LEU A 400 7.09 -18.52 -8.44
CA LEU A 400 6.30 -19.69 -8.81
C LEU A 400 5.22 -19.89 -7.74
N GLU A 401 5.53 -19.73 -6.44
CA GLU A 401 4.49 -19.52 -5.41
C GLU A 401 3.68 -18.24 -5.71
N GLY A 402 4.33 -17.14 -6.04
CA GLY A 402 3.69 -15.87 -6.40
C GLY A 402 2.73 -16.00 -7.60
N VAL A 403 3.05 -16.83 -8.59
CA VAL A 403 2.23 -17.22 -9.75
C VAL A 403 1.15 -18.22 -9.34
N ALA A 404 1.46 -19.15 -8.44
CA ALA A 404 0.49 -20.08 -7.86
C ALA A 404 -0.62 -19.34 -7.10
N TRP A 405 -0.29 -18.19 -6.51
CA TRP A 405 -1.20 -17.30 -5.78
C TRP A 405 -1.80 -16.17 -6.65
N ARG A 406 -1.16 -15.81 -7.76
CA ARG A 406 -1.63 -14.78 -8.72
C ARG A 406 -2.90 -15.25 -9.41
N GLY A 407 -4.01 -14.57 -9.16
CA GLY A 407 -5.30 -14.97 -9.72
C GLY A 407 -6.09 -15.96 -8.86
N ILE A 408 -5.54 -16.51 -7.77
CA ILE A 408 -6.28 -17.42 -6.87
C ILE A 408 -7.51 -16.74 -6.26
N PRO A 409 -7.43 -15.49 -5.76
CA PRO A 409 -8.63 -14.76 -5.33
C PRO A 409 -9.68 -14.63 -6.44
N GLU A 410 -9.25 -14.41 -7.68
CA GLU A 410 -10.08 -14.28 -8.88
C GLU A 410 -10.64 -15.65 -9.35
N VAL A 411 -9.91 -16.76 -9.15
CA VAL A 411 -10.34 -18.15 -9.42
C VAL A 411 -11.38 -18.62 -8.39
N PHE A 412 -11.21 -18.28 -7.11
CA PHE A 412 -12.23 -18.51 -6.07
C PHE A 412 -13.47 -17.64 -6.28
N GLN A 413 -13.33 -16.45 -6.88
CA GLN A 413 -14.46 -15.60 -7.28
C GLN A 413 -15.14 -16.10 -8.56
N SER A 414 -14.41 -16.67 -9.52
CA SER A 414 -14.91 -17.11 -10.83
C SER A 414 -15.60 -18.49 -10.84
N TYR A 415 -15.44 -19.29 -9.79
CA TYR A 415 -16.17 -20.57 -9.61
C TYR A 415 -17.71 -20.41 -9.62
N GLY A 416 -18.21 -19.18 -9.65
CA GLY A 416 -19.60 -18.85 -9.86
C GLY A 416 -20.15 -18.97 -11.30
N LYS A 417 -19.36 -19.01 -12.41
CA LYS A 417 -19.92 -19.10 -13.79
C LYS A 417 -18.91 -19.36 -14.94
N ARG A 418 -19.23 -20.34 -15.82
CA ARG A 418 -18.57 -20.71 -17.11
C ARG A 418 -18.88 -19.72 -18.27
N TYR A 419 -17.93 -19.47 -19.19
CA TYR A 419 -17.96 -19.72 -20.66
C TYR A 419 -16.71 -19.16 -21.39
N ASP A 420 -16.26 -19.87 -22.43
CA ASP A 420 -15.12 -19.62 -23.34
C ASP A 420 -15.13 -18.26 -24.08
N LEU A 421 -13.94 -17.69 -24.35
CA LEU A 421 -13.58 -16.79 -25.48
C LEU A 421 -12.10 -16.37 -25.38
N VAL A 422 -11.19 -17.12 -26.03
CA VAL A 422 -9.72 -16.95 -25.93
C VAL A 422 -9.15 -15.84 -26.86
N GLU A 423 -9.91 -15.34 -27.85
CA GLU A 423 -9.39 -14.33 -28.79
C GLU A 423 -9.62 -12.86 -28.38
N GLN A 424 -10.34 -12.58 -27.29
CA GLN A 424 -10.62 -11.19 -26.83
C GLN A 424 -9.72 -10.73 -25.66
N ALA A 425 -8.91 -11.61 -25.08
CA ALA A 425 -8.21 -11.33 -23.83
C ALA A 425 -6.97 -10.42 -23.98
N GLN A 426 -6.32 -10.41 -25.15
CA GLN A 426 -5.12 -9.60 -25.40
C GLN A 426 -5.43 -8.09 -25.47
N PHE A 427 -6.66 -7.73 -25.83
CA PHE A 427 -7.09 -6.33 -25.85
C PHE A 427 -7.48 -5.80 -24.47
N LYS A 428 -7.90 -6.68 -23.57
CA LYS A 428 -8.40 -6.31 -22.23
C LYS A 428 -7.34 -5.78 -21.29
N TYR A 429 -6.10 -6.25 -21.42
CA TYR A 429 -5.04 -5.93 -20.47
C TYR A 429 -4.39 -4.56 -20.69
N TYR A 430 -4.42 -4.04 -21.92
CA TYR A 430 -3.76 -2.76 -22.24
C TYR A 430 -4.57 -1.52 -21.84
N ILE A 431 -5.89 -1.64 -21.74
CA ILE A 431 -6.77 -0.49 -21.44
C ILE A 431 -6.94 -0.29 -19.93
N ASN A 432 -6.60 -1.32 -19.13
CA ASN A 432 -6.88 -1.35 -17.70
C ASN A 432 -6.04 -0.31 -16.90
N PHE A 433 -4.77 -0.06 -17.26
CA PHE A 433 -3.91 0.83 -16.45
C PHE A 433 -3.99 2.32 -16.80
N THR A 434 -4.45 2.65 -18.00
CA THR A 434 -4.52 4.04 -18.48
C THR A 434 -5.93 4.60 -18.34
N VAL A 435 -6.99 3.79 -18.54
CA VAL A 435 -8.36 4.31 -18.43
C VAL A 435 -8.79 4.61 -17.00
N PHE A 436 -8.28 3.95 -15.96
CA PHE A 436 -8.57 4.40 -14.58
C PHE A 436 -7.97 5.79 -14.26
N LYS A 437 -6.88 6.17 -14.91
CA LYS A 437 -6.34 7.55 -14.85
C LYS A 437 -7.13 8.54 -15.73
N VAL A 438 -7.84 8.04 -16.74
CA VAL A 438 -8.73 8.82 -17.61
C VAL A 438 -10.15 8.93 -17.00
N LEU A 439 -10.62 7.95 -16.24
CA LEU A 439 -11.84 8.03 -15.39
C LEU A 439 -11.69 9.11 -14.31
N ASP A 440 -10.45 9.42 -13.96
CA ASP A 440 -10.03 10.49 -13.07
C ASP A 440 -10.24 11.89 -13.71
N LEU A 441 -10.62 11.96 -14.99
CA LEU A 441 -11.15 13.13 -15.70
C LEU A 441 -12.66 13.35 -15.47
N PHE A 442 -13.34 12.41 -14.80
CA PHE A 442 -14.78 12.49 -14.49
C PHE A 442 -15.08 12.97 -13.07
N SER A 443 -14.07 13.48 -12.36
CA SER A 443 -14.22 14.01 -11.00
C SER A 443 -15.09 15.28 -11.00
N ASN A 444 -16.41 15.09 -11.03
CA ASN A 444 -17.39 16.04 -10.50
C ASN A 444 -17.67 15.61 -9.05
N PRO A 445 -17.76 16.52 -8.07
CA PRO A 445 -18.02 16.18 -6.67
C PRO A 445 -19.19 15.20 -6.41
N LYS A 446 -20.25 15.25 -7.26
CA LYS A 446 -21.37 14.27 -7.21
C LYS A 446 -20.92 12.84 -7.57
N LEU A 447 -20.16 12.71 -8.65
CA LEU A 447 -19.60 11.45 -9.15
C LEU A 447 -18.46 10.93 -8.27
N GLU A 448 -17.69 11.82 -7.65
CA GLU A 448 -16.56 11.49 -6.78
C GLU A 448 -17.01 10.72 -5.53
N LYS A 449 -18.15 11.10 -4.93
CA LYS A 449 -18.77 10.34 -3.83
C LYS A 449 -19.14 8.92 -4.27
N MET A 450 -19.73 8.78 -5.46
CA MET A 450 -20.11 7.47 -6.01
C MET A 450 -18.92 6.64 -6.44
N LEU A 451 -17.88 7.27 -7.00
CA LEU A 451 -16.59 6.66 -7.30
C LEU A 451 -15.88 6.25 -6.01
N ASN A 452 -16.02 6.98 -4.91
CA ASN A 452 -15.49 6.61 -3.61
C ASN A 452 -16.31 5.47 -2.97
N ASP A 453 -17.62 5.43 -3.19
CA ASP A 453 -18.49 4.31 -2.81
C ASP A 453 -18.12 3.05 -3.61
N ALA A 454 -17.95 3.19 -4.93
CA ALA A 454 -17.44 2.16 -5.83
C ALA A 454 -16.05 1.72 -5.37
N LYS A 455 -15.08 2.63 -5.21
CA LYS A 455 -13.71 2.35 -4.72
C LYS A 455 -13.74 1.63 -3.37
N ARG A 456 -14.63 2.00 -2.44
CA ARG A 456 -14.81 1.34 -1.14
C ARG A 456 -15.42 -0.06 -1.27
N MET A 457 -16.33 -0.26 -2.22
CA MET A 457 -16.89 -1.57 -2.56
C MET A 457 -15.86 -2.45 -3.30
N MET A 458 -15.06 -1.85 -4.19
CA MET A 458 -13.97 -2.45 -4.97
C MET A 458 -12.75 -2.82 -4.10
N LYS A 459 -12.44 -2.03 -3.05
CA LYS A 459 -11.34 -2.31 -2.10
C LYS A 459 -11.58 -3.59 -1.28
N LYS A 460 -12.82 -4.07 -1.23
CA LYS A 460 -13.18 -5.36 -0.63
C LYS A 460 -13.08 -6.53 -1.62
N ARG A 461 -12.77 -6.27 -2.90
CA ARG A 461 -12.76 -7.20 -4.05
C ARG A 461 -14.00 -8.11 -4.14
N ASP A 462 -15.11 -7.77 -3.48
CA ASP A 462 -16.35 -8.55 -3.44
C ASP A 462 -17.38 -7.91 -4.39
N PHE A 463 -17.09 -8.00 -5.68
CA PHE A 463 -17.86 -7.38 -6.75
C PHE A 463 -19.27 -7.97 -6.87
N ASP A 464 -19.45 -9.26 -6.58
CA ASP A 464 -20.76 -9.91 -6.64
C ASP A 464 -21.68 -9.49 -5.50
N THR A 465 -21.18 -9.31 -4.27
CA THR A 465 -21.99 -8.74 -3.18
C THR A 465 -22.26 -7.26 -3.42
N ALA A 466 -21.30 -6.53 -3.98
CA ALA A 466 -21.49 -5.14 -4.39
C ALA A 466 -22.60 -5.02 -5.44
N LEU A 467 -22.55 -5.82 -6.50
CA LEU A 467 -23.55 -5.89 -7.55
C LEU A 467 -24.91 -6.35 -7.01
N LYS A 468 -24.96 -7.34 -6.12
CA LYS A 468 -26.22 -7.79 -5.49
C LYS A 468 -26.88 -6.69 -4.66
N LYS A 469 -26.09 -5.90 -3.92
CA LYS A 469 -26.61 -4.74 -3.17
C LYS A 469 -27.10 -3.63 -4.09
N ILE A 470 -26.35 -3.35 -5.16
CA ILE A 470 -26.74 -2.38 -6.17
C ILE A 470 -28.01 -2.85 -6.89
N ASP A 471 -28.09 -4.11 -7.29
CA ASP A 471 -29.26 -4.71 -7.96
C ASP A 471 -30.51 -4.64 -7.09
N ASN A 472 -30.40 -4.90 -5.78
CA ASN A 472 -31.52 -4.75 -4.87
C ASN A 472 -31.99 -3.29 -4.76
N LYS A 473 -31.05 -2.34 -4.75
CA LYS A 473 -31.38 -0.90 -4.74
C LYS A 473 -31.96 -0.44 -6.07
N VAL A 474 -31.42 -0.89 -7.20
CA VAL A 474 -31.95 -0.62 -8.54
C VAL A 474 -33.35 -1.21 -8.69
N LYS A 475 -33.64 -2.38 -8.13
CA LYS A 475 -35.01 -2.93 -8.12
C LYS A 475 -35.98 -2.08 -7.29
N ALA A 476 -35.52 -1.49 -6.18
CA ALA A 476 -36.32 -0.60 -5.36
C ALA A 476 -36.50 0.79 -6.00
N GLU A 477 -35.49 1.25 -6.75
CA GLU A 477 -35.42 2.57 -7.38
C GLU A 477 -34.99 2.45 -8.86
N PRO A 478 -35.84 1.88 -9.74
CA PRO A 478 -35.45 1.52 -11.11
C PRO A 478 -35.08 2.72 -11.98
N ASN A 479 -35.53 3.93 -11.62
CA ASN A 479 -35.24 5.16 -12.36
C ASN A 479 -34.07 5.97 -11.77
N ASN A 480 -33.35 5.45 -10.76
CA ASN A 480 -32.23 6.17 -10.15
C ASN A 480 -30.96 6.05 -11.01
N THR A 481 -30.68 7.09 -11.79
CA THR A 481 -29.58 7.14 -12.75
C THR A 481 -28.20 7.02 -12.12
N ASN A 482 -28.04 7.42 -10.86
CA ASN A 482 -26.79 7.25 -10.13
C ASN A 482 -26.54 5.78 -9.79
N LEU A 483 -27.57 5.04 -9.36
CA LEU A 483 -27.45 3.61 -9.06
C LEU A 483 -27.20 2.78 -10.33
N LEU A 484 -27.87 3.16 -11.43
CA LEU A 484 -27.65 2.55 -12.74
C LEU A 484 -26.21 2.81 -13.24
N PHE A 485 -25.65 4.02 -13.05
CA PHE A 485 -24.27 4.34 -13.41
C PHE A 485 -23.25 3.59 -12.55
N LEU A 486 -23.50 3.53 -11.23
CA LEU A 486 -22.66 2.78 -10.31
C LEU A 486 -22.64 1.28 -10.67
N LYS A 487 -23.79 0.73 -11.11
CA LYS A 487 -23.88 -0.65 -11.58
C LYS A 487 -23.04 -0.90 -12.81
N SER A 488 -23.14 -0.06 -13.84
CA SER A 488 -22.33 -0.21 -15.07
C SER A 488 -20.85 -0.11 -14.75
N LEU A 489 -20.43 0.87 -13.95
CA LEU A 489 -19.04 1.03 -13.54
C LEU A 489 -18.51 -0.20 -12.80
N VAL A 490 -19.26 -0.75 -11.84
CA VAL A 490 -18.85 -1.96 -11.11
C VAL A 490 -18.77 -3.15 -12.05
N LEU A 491 -19.72 -3.34 -12.99
CA LEU A 491 -19.65 -4.40 -13.99
C LEU A 491 -18.37 -4.30 -14.84
N SER A 492 -18.05 -3.09 -15.33
CA SER A 492 -16.85 -2.83 -16.15
C SER A 492 -15.55 -3.09 -15.37
N VAL A 493 -15.43 -2.57 -14.14
CA VAL A 493 -14.26 -2.80 -13.27
C VAL A 493 -14.09 -4.28 -12.91
N SER A 494 -15.19 -5.04 -12.80
CA SER A 494 -15.18 -6.47 -12.48
C SER A 494 -14.81 -7.35 -13.68
N ASN A 495 -14.30 -6.76 -14.77
CA ASN A 495 -13.99 -7.43 -16.03
C ASN A 495 -15.22 -8.07 -16.73
N ARG A 496 -16.44 -7.68 -16.34
CA ARG A 496 -17.72 -8.16 -16.90
C ARG A 496 -18.23 -7.23 -18.00
N HIS A 497 -17.34 -6.83 -18.91
CA HIS A 497 -17.58 -5.82 -19.95
C HIS A 497 -18.78 -6.13 -20.86
N GLN A 498 -18.97 -7.40 -21.28
CA GLN A 498 -20.13 -7.78 -22.10
C GLN A 498 -21.46 -7.64 -21.33
N GLU A 499 -21.46 -7.84 -20.01
CA GLU A 499 -22.64 -7.60 -19.18
C GLU A 499 -22.90 -6.11 -18.98
N ALA A 500 -21.84 -5.31 -18.78
CA ALA A 500 -21.92 -3.86 -18.72
C ALA A 500 -22.50 -3.27 -20.01
N ILE A 501 -21.99 -3.66 -21.18
CA ILE A 501 -22.49 -3.24 -22.50
C ILE A 501 -23.97 -3.60 -22.67
N ARG A 502 -24.36 -4.85 -22.37
CA ARG A 502 -25.76 -5.30 -22.48
C ARG A 502 -26.68 -4.50 -21.56
N PHE A 503 -26.24 -4.27 -20.33
CA PHE A 503 -26.98 -3.48 -19.35
C PHE A 503 -27.15 -2.03 -19.84
N LEU A 504 -26.07 -1.34 -20.21
CA LEU A 504 -26.11 0.03 -20.71
C LEU A 504 -27.02 0.18 -21.94
N LYS A 505 -26.89 -0.71 -22.94
CA LYS A 505 -27.74 -0.68 -24.15
C LYS A 505 -29.22 -0.87 -23.82
N LYS A 506 -29.54 -1.77 -22.89
CA LYS A 506 -30.92 -2.00 -22.44
C LYS A 506 -31.47 -0.73 -21.78
N GLU A 507 -30.71 -0.12 -20.89
CA GLU A 507 -31.09 1.11 -20.18
C GLU A 507 -31.32 2.29 -21.12
N PHE A 508 -30.52 2.42 -22.20
CA PHE A 508 -30.74 3.44 -23.23
C PHE A 508 -32.00 3.19 -24.06
N LYS A 509 -32.35 1.92 -24.34
CA LYS A 509 -33.54 1.56 -25.11
C LYS A 509 -34.83 1.77 -24.34
N GLU A 510 -34.85 1.45 -23.04
CA GLU A 510 -36.05 1.52 -22.19
C GLU A 510 -36.35 2.95 -21.70
N HIS A 511 -35.35 3.85 -21.74
CA HIS A 511 -35.50 5.22 -21.23
C HIS A 511 -34.92 6.28 -22.20
N PRO A 512 -35.61 6.59 -23.32
CA PRO A 512 -35.12 7.49 -24.37
C PRO A 512 -35.04 8.99 -23.99
N HIS A 513 -35.57 9.41 -22.83
CA HIS A 513 -35.49 10.79 -22.34
C HIS A 513 -34.13 11.18 -21.72
N LYS A 514 -33.15 10.26 -21.72
CA LYS A 514 -31.82 10.41 -21.09
C LYS A 514 -30.78 11.18 -21.95
N LYS A 515 -31.22 12.13 -22.79
CA LYS A 515 -30.34 13.17 -23.37
C LYS A 515 -30.06 14.29 -22.35
N ASP A 516 -29.91 13.94 -21.09
CA ASP A 516 -29.39 14.84 -20.06
C ASP A 516 -27.88 14.66 -20.02
N GLU A 517 -27.14 15.75 -20.14
CA GLU A 517 -25.67 15.78 -20.22
C GLU A 517 -25.03 15.07 -19.02
N GLU A 518 -25.57 15.30 -17.81
CA GLU A 518 -25.05 14.72 -16.55
C GLU A 518 -25.12 13.17 -16.55
N ILE A 519 -25.94 12.58 -17.43
CA ILE A 519 -26.19 11.14 -17.50
C ILE A 519 -25.59 10.57 -18.80
N PHE A 520 -25.84 11.23 -19.92
CA PHE A 520 -25.50 10.71 -21.24
C PHE A 520 -23.99 10.53 -21.40
N ILE A 521 -23.21 11.53 -21.01
CA ILE A 521 -21.76 11.55 -21.21
C ILE A 521 -21.06 10.45 -20.37
N PRO A 522 -21.31 10.32 -19.05
CA PRO A 522 -20.69 9.26 -18.26
C PRO A 522 -21.04 7.84 -18.74
N TYR A 523 -22.29 7.60 -19.17
CA TYR A 523 -22.73 6.27 -19.61
C TYR A 523 -22.07 5.85 -20.93
N ASN A 524 -22.07 6.75 -21.92
CA ASN A 524 -21.44 6.47 -23.21
C ASN A 524 -19.92 6.35 -23.06
N TYR A 525 -19.31 7.08 -22.12
CA TYR A 525 -17.90 6.87 -21.80
C TYR A 525 -17.59 5.45 -21.28
N ILE A 526 -18.38 4.92 -20.33
CA ILE A 526 -18.20 3.53 -19.86
C ILE A 526 -18.37 2.55 -21.02
N LEU A 527 -19.32 2.82 -21.91
CA LEU A 527 -19.55 2.00 -23.09
C LEU A 527 -18.34 2.03 -24.05
N VAL A 528 -17.74 3.20 -24.28
CA VAL A 528 -16.47 3.36 -25.03
C VAL A 528 -15.36 2.54 -24.36
N TYR A 529 -15.21 2.65 -23.04
CA TYR A 529 -14.21 1.88 -22.29
C TYR A 529 -14.40 0.37 -22.44
N ASP A 530 -15.63 -0.13 -22.29
CA ASP A 530 -15.91 -1.56 -22.41
C ASP A 530 -15.64 -2.08 -23.83
N TYR A 531 -15.99 -1.30 -24.85
CA TYR A 531 -15.70 -1.67 -26.24
C TYR A 531 -14.22 -1.65 -26.57
N LEU A 532 -13.52 -0.59 -26.16
CA LEU A 532 -12.07 -0.54 -26.28
C LEU A 532 -11.48 -1.78 -25.62
N THR A 533 -11.88 -2.11 -24.40
CA THR A 533 -11.36 -3.25 -23.62
C THR A 533 -11.58 -4.59 -24.33
N LEU A 534 -12.60 -4.68 -25.20
CA LEU A 534 -12.89 -5.84 -26.03
C LEU A 534 -12.29 -5.79 -27.46
N ALA A 535 -11.39 -4.86 -27.77
CA ALA A 535 -10.86 -4.60 -29.11
C ALA A 535 -11.84 -4.03 -30.13
N GLU A 536 -13.04 -3.63 -29.72
CA GLU A 536 -14.11 -3.24 -30.64
C GLU A 536 -14.02 -1.73 -30.96
N PHE A 537 -12.91 -1.31 -31.58
CA PHE A 537 -12.60 0.10 -31.87
C PHE A 537 -13.67 0.83 -32.68
N ASP A 538 -14.21 0.20 -33.73
CA ASP A 538 -15.22 0.84 -34.58
C ASP A 538 -16.51 1.13 -33.80
N LYS A 539 -16.90 0.21 -32.91
CA LYS A 539 -18.06 0.41 -32.04
C LYS A 539 -17.79 1.45 -30.96
N ALA A 540 -16.56 1.50 -30.42
CA ALA A 540 -16.16 2.56 -29.51
C ALA A 540 -16.23 3.93 -30.20
N LEU A 541 -15.78 4.03 -31.46
CA LEU A 541 -15.82 5.25 -32.25
C LEU A 541 -17.27 5.68 -32.52
N GLU A 542 -18.15 4.75 -32.92
CA GLU A 542 -19.58 5.03 -33.14
C GLU A 542 -20.26 5.62 -31.89
N VAL A 543 -19.88 5.14 -30.70
CA VAL A 543 -20.39 5.68 -29.44
C VAL A 543 -19.83 7.07 -29.16
N SER A 544 -18.54 7.30 -29.41
CA SER A 544 -17.92 8.61 -29.21
C SER A 544 -18.45 9.65 -30.20
N ASP A 545 -18.70 9.30 -31.46
CA ASP A 545 -19.27 10.21 -32.45
C ASP A 545 -20.67 10.67 -32.03
N LYS A 546 -21.48 9.76 -31.47
CA LYS A 546 -22.78 10.13 -30.86
C LYS A 546 -22.62 11.12 -29.71
N MET A 547 -21.55 11.02 -28.91
CA MET A 547 -21.28 12.00 -27.84
C MET A 547 -21.02 13.38 -28.41
N SER A 548 -20.21 13.48 -29.47
CA SER A 548 -19.98 14.73 -30.20
C SER A 548 -21.24 15.30 -30.84
N ASP A 549 -22.11 14.46 -31.40
CA ASP A 549 -23.36 14.90 -32.03
C ASP A 549 -24.36 15.50 -31.02
N PHE A 550 -24.45 14.93 -29.81
CA PHE A 550 -25.40 15.38 -28.79
C PHE A 550 -24.86 16.49 -27.89
N TYR A 551 -23.55 16.50 -27.61
CA TYR A 551 -22.89 17.48 -26.74
C TYR A 551 -21.58 17.96 -27.37
N PRO A 552 -21.67 18.79 -28.42
CA PRO A 552 -20.49 19.30 -29.12
C PRO A 552 -19.68 20.29 -28.29
N ASP A 553 -20.21 20.82 -27.19
CA ASP A 553 -19.49 21.75 -26.31
C ASP A 553 -18.89 21.05 -25.06
N HIS A 554 -18.99 19.72 -24.96
CA HIS A 554 -18.47 18.97 -23.82
C HIS A 554 -17.04 18.43 -24.12
N PRO A 555 -16.02 18.69 -23.27
CA PRO A 555 -14.63 18.23 -23.48
C PRO A 555 -14.50 16.73 -23.76
N LEU A 556 -15.24 15.93 -22.98
CA LEU A 556 -15.26 14.47 -23.10
C LEU A 556 -15.67 13.96 -24.48
N SER A 557 -16.50 14.69 -25.22
CA SER A 557 -16.93 14.29 -26.56
C SER A 557 -15.77 14.18 -27.54
N TYR A 558 -14.80 15.09 -27.43
CA TYR A 558 -13.60 15.09 -28.27
C TYR A 558 -12.51 14.19 -27.71
N ILE A 559 -12.25 14.24 -26.39
CA ILE A 559 -11.14 13.45 -25.82
C ILE A 559 -11.39 11.94 -25.91
N THR A 560 -12.63 11.44 -25.89
CA THR A 560 -12.87 10.00 -26.11
C THR A 560 -12.54 9.58 -27.53
N ARG A 561 -12.89 10.41 -28.52
CA ARG A 561 -12.58 10.15 -29.92
C ARG A 561 -11.07 10.16 -30.14
N ALA A 562 -10.39 11.18 -29.63
CA ALA A 562 -8.94 11.27 -29.62
C ALA A 562 -8.29 10.07 -28.92
N LEU A 563 -8.85 9.61 -27.81
CA LEU A 563 -8.32 8.49 -27.05
C LEU A 563 -8.39 7.17 -27.82
N ILE A 564 -9.53 6.89 -28.46
CA ILE A 564 -9.72 5.69 -29.29
C ILE A 564 -8.69 5.67 -30.43
N GLN A 565 -8.55 6.78 -31.15
CA GLN A 565 -7.64 6.90 -32.30
C GLN A 565 -6.17 7.00 -31.88
N GLY A 566 -5.87 7.67 -30.76
CA GLY A 566 -4.54 7.76 -30.18
C GLY A 566 -4.01 6.39 -29.74
N TYR A 567 -4.87 5.51 -29.22
CA TYR A 567 -4.47 4.13 -28.93
C TYR A 567 -4.13 3.33 -30.18
N LYS A 568 -4.85 3.55 -31.28
CA LYS A 568 -4.50 2.96 -32.57
C LYS A 568 -3.09 3.38 -33.01
N ILE A 569 -2.69 4.63 -32.77
CA ILE A 569 -1.33 5.14 -33.03
C ILE A 569 -0.32 4.50 -32.06
N ILE A 570 -0.56 4.58 -30.74
CA ILE A 570 0.36 4.11 -29.69
C ILE A 570 0.66 2.63 -29.83
N TYR A 571 -0.35 1.81 -30.13
CA TYR A 571 -0.20 0.37 -30.30
C TYR A 571 -0.05 -0.08 -31.75
N ASN A 572 0.05 0.88 -32.69
CA ASN A 572 0.17 0.64 -34.13
C ASN A 572 -0.87 -0.37 -34.67
N VAL A 573 -2.13 -0.18 -34.27
CA VAL A 573 -3.30 -0.96 -34.74
C VAL A 573 -4.04 -0.13 -35.77
N ASP A 574 -3.95 -0.50 -37.05
CA ASP A 574 -4.52 0.30 -38.16
C ASP A 574 -4.09 1.78 -38.11
N ALA A 575 -2.88 2.07 -37.61
CA ALA A 575 -2.38 3.44 -37.40
C ALA A 575 -2.29 4.21 -38.72
N GLU A 576 -2.02 3.53 -39.82
CA GLU A 576 -2.01 4.10 -41.17
C GLU A 576 -3.38 4.63 -41.62
N LYS A 577 -4.48 4.16 -41.00
CA LYS A 577 -5.84 4.64 -41.28
C LYS A 577 -6.23 5.83 -40.38
N VAL A 578 -5.42 6.15 -39.37
CA VAL A 578 -5.71 7.22 -38.41
C VAL A 578 -5.29 8.56 -39.00
N LYS A 579 -6.23 9.51 -39.05
CA LYS A 579 -5.94 10.90 -39.42
C LYS A 579 -5.36 11.62 -38.21
N ILE A 580 -4.03 11.63 -38.10
CA ILE A 580 -3.29 12.18 -36.94
C ILE A 580 -3.73 13.61 -36.61
N ASP A 581 -3.88 14.48 -37.62
CA ASP A 581 -4.26 15.88 -37.40
C ASP A 581 -5.63 15.99 -36.70
N HIS A 582 -6.60 15.15 -37.08
CA HIS A 582 -7.90 15.13 -36.41
C HIS A 582 -7.78 14.70 -34.95
N VAL A 583 -6.89 13.76 -34.63
CA VAL A 583 -6.66 13.32 -33.24
C VAL A 583 -6.08 14.45 -32.41
N LEU A 584 -5.13 15.21 -32.94
CA LEU A 584 -4.54 16.35 -32.23
C LEU A 584 -5.55 17.49 -32.09
N THR A 585 -6.34 17.79 -33.13
CA THR A 585 -7.44 18.77 -33.07
C THR A 585 -8.47 18.39 -32.01
N ASP A 586 -8.89 17.13 -31.93
CA ASP A 586 -9.84 16.67 -30.90
C ASP A 586 -9.29 16.87 -29.48
N ILE A 587 -7.97 16.70 -29.28
CA ILE A 587 -7.35 16.95 -27.97
C ILE A 587 -7.34 18.45 -27.67
N ASP A 588 -7.01 19.29 -28.66
CA ASP A 588 -6.98 20.75 -28.51
C ASP A 588 -8.37 21.33 -28.26
N ASP A 589 -9.40 20.83 -28.95
CA ASP A 589 -10.80 21.15 -28.71
C ASP A 589 -11.19 20.76 -27.28
N ALA A 590 -10.85 19.54 -26.84
CA ALA A 590 -11.10 19.11 -25.46
C ALA A 590 -10.40 19.99 -24.41
N ILE A 591 -9.15 20.42 -24.67
CA ILE A 591 -8.40 21.32 -23.78
C ILE A 591 -9.06 22.69 -23.72
N SER A 592 -9.52 23.22 -24.85
CA SER A 592 -10.15 24.54 -24.93
C SER A 592 -11.46 24.62 -24.13
N LEU A 593 -12.24 23.52 -24.14
CA LEU A 593 -13.52 23.41 -23.46
C LEU A 593 -13.39 23.06 -21.96
N GLU A 594 -12.22 22.58 -21.51
CA GLU A 594 -12.05 22.07 -20.16
C GLU A 594 -11.73 23.16 -19.14
N GLU A 595 -12.55 23.31 -18.11
CA GLU A 595 -12.33 24.31 -17.07
C GLU A 595 -11.35 23.83 -15.97
N ASN A 596 -11.21 22.50 -15.78
CA ASN A 596 -10.38 21.96 -14.71
C ASN A 596 -8.90 21.87 -15.11
N ALA A 597 -8.04 22.65 -14.43
CA ALA A 597 -6.59 22.66 -14.63
C ALA A 597 -5.95 21.25 -14.61
N LYS A 598 -6.28 20.40 -13.64
CA LYS A 598 -5.69 19.05 -13.54
C LYS A 598 -6.11 18.15 -14.69
N LYS A 599 -7.30 18.36 -15.27
CA LYS A 599 -7.77 17.61 -16.44
C LYS A 599 -7.11 18.11 -17.72
N LYS A 600 -6.92 19.43 -17.87
CA LYS A 600 -6.09 20.02 -18.94
C LYS A 600 -4.69 19.43 -18.95
N ALA A 601 -4.02 19.34 -17.80
CA ALA A 601 -2.70 18.70 -17.68
C ALA A 601 -2.70 17.24 -18.16
N LYS A 602 -3.76 16.48 -17.87
CA LYS A 602 -3.92 15.09 -18.32
C LYS A 602 -4.15 14.97 -19.83
N TYR A 603 -4.92 15.87 -20.44
CA TYR A 603 -5.11 15.91 -21.90
C TYR A 603 -3.81 16.24 -22.62
N LEU A 604 -3.05 17.21 -22.09
CA LEU A 604 -1.73 17.59 -22.61
C LEU A 604 -0.71 16.44 -22.46
N TYR A 605 -0.70 15.73 -21.33
CA TYR A 605 0.08 14.51 -21.16
C TYR A 605 -0.28 13.42 -22.18
N PHE A 606 -1.58 13.27 -22.51
CA PHE A 606 -2.01 12.33 -23.53
C PHE A 606 -1.58 12.77 -24.94
N LYS A 607 -1.67 14.08 -25.23
CA LYS A 607 -1.14 14.67 -26.46
C LYS A 607 0.35 14.36 -26.64
N SER A 608 1.15 14.59 -25.60
CA SER A 608 2.59 14.34 -25.64
C SER A 608 2.94 12.87 -25.85
N LEU A 609 2.15 11.93 -25.30
CA LEU A 609 2.32 10.50 -25.55
C LEU A 609 2.18 10.15 -27.03
N ILE A 610 1.15 10.69 -27.69
CA ILE A 610 0.91 10.48 -29.13
C ILE A 610 2.04 11.11 -29.94
N LEU A 611 2.38 12.37 -29.65
CA LEU A 611 3.44 13.10 -30.34
C LEU A 611 4.81 12.42 -30.21
N LYS A 612 5.14 11.92 -29.01
CA LYS A 612 6.35 11.13 -28.76
C LYS A 612 6.38 9.86 -29.59
N GLN A 613 5.26 9.12 -29.67
CA GLN A 613 5.17 7.92 -30.51
C GLN A 613 5.37 8.24 -32.01
N LEU A 614 4.89 9.41 -32.43
CA LEU A 614 5.07 9.95 -33.78
C LEU A 614 6.47 10.57 -34.00
N LYS A 615 7.36 10.54 -32.99
CA LYS A 615 8.71 11.15 -32.99
C LYS A 615 8.70 12.67 -33.22
N LYS A 616 7.58 13.34 -32.92
CA LYS A 616 7.44 14.80 -32.91
C LYS A 616 7.85 15.33 -31.53
N PHE A 617 9.13 15.22 -31.22
CA PHE A 617 9.63 15.43 -29.85
C PHE A 617 9.49 16.88 -29.37
N ASP A 618 9.72 17.87 -30.22
CA ASP A 618 9.57 19.28 -29.85
C ASP A 618 8.10 19.62 -29.49
N GLU A 619 7.14 19.24 -30.35
CA GLU A 619 5.69 19.39 -30.07
C GLU A 619 5.29 18.62 -28.80
N ALA A 620 5.90 17.45 -28.54
CA ALA A 620 5.64 16.67 -27.34
C ALA A 620 6.16 17.37 -26.06
N LEU A 621 7.31 18.04 -26.15
CA LEU A 621 7.88 18.82 -25.05
C LEU A 621 7.03 20.06 -24.76
N GLU A 622 6.58 20.79 -25.79
CA GLU A 622 5.65 21.92 -25.63
C GLU A 622 4.39 21.49 -24.88
N ALA A 623 3.77 20.37 -25.29
CA ALA A 623 2.61 19.84 -24.60
C ALA A 623 2.89 19.46 -23.13
N ILE A 624 4.08 18.94 -22.82
CA ILE A 624 4.47 18.64 -21.43
C ILE A 624 4.76 19.90 -20.61
N GLU A 625 5.35 20.93 -21.21
CA GLU A 625 5.58 22.20 -20.55
C GLU A 625 4.24 22.89 -20.22
N ASP A 626 3.30 22.88 -21.15
CA ASP A 626 1.93 23.31 -20.89
C ASP A 626 1.27 22.47 -19.79
N ALA A 627 1.49 21.14 -19.77
CA ALA A 627 0.94 20.29 -18.72
C ALA A 627 1.50 20.65 -17.33
N LEU A 628 2.79 21.01 -17.24
CA LEU A 628 3.46 21.42 -16.00
C LEU A 628 2.97 22.80 -15.50
N VAL A 629 2.51 23.69 -16.38
CA VAL A 629 1.85 24.94 -15.97
C VAL A 629 0.59 24.64 -15.17
N TRP A 630 -0.15 23.59 -15.54
CA TRP A 630 -1.41 23.24 -14.90
C TRP A 630 -1.27 22.29 -13.70
N ASP A 631 -0.26 21.43 -13.66
CA ASP A 631 0.00 20.48 -12.56
C ASP A 631 1.51 20.29 -12.29
N PRO A 632 2.18 21.28 -11.67
CA PRO A 632 3.64 21.32 -11.55
C PRO A 632 4.26 20.25 -10.64
N GLU A 633 3.47 19.63 -9.76
CA GLU A 633 3.94 18.61 -8.80
C GLU A 633 3.73 17.18 -9.31
N ASN A 634 3.26 17.01 -10.55
CA ASN A 634 2.93 15.70 -11.08
C ASN A 634 4.17 14.92 -11.56
N PHE A 635 4.63 13.96 -10.76
CA PHE A 635 5.75 13.07 -11.12
C PHE A 635 5.57 12.43 -12.51
N GLY A 636 4.35 12.06 -12.89
CA GLY A 636 4.09 11.43 -14.19
C GLY A 636 4.41 12.35 -15.36
N VAL A 637 4.11 13.64 -15.23
CA VAL A 637 4.37 14.67 -16.25
C VAL A 637 5.88 14.96 -16.33
N HIS A 638 6.55 15.15 -15.19
CA HIS A 638 8.02 15.29 -15.12
C HIS A 638 8.74 14.08 -15.73
N PHE A 639 8.30 12.87 -15.39
CA PHE A 639 8.88 11.64 -15.92
C PHE A 639 8.62 11.46 -17.42
N MET A 640 7.54 12.03 -17.97
CA MET A 640 7.33 12.06 -19.42
C MET A 640 8.30 12.99 -20.12
N LYS A 641 8.61 14.16 -19.54
CA LYS A 641 9.66 15.06 -20.06
C LYS A 641 10.98 14.30 -20.22
N TYR A 642 11.39 13.59 -19.16
CA TYR A 642 12.54 12.69 -19.19
C TYR A 642 12.45 11.66 -20.33
N ASN A 643 11.33 10.95 -20.46
CA ASN A 643 11.17 9.93 -21.50
C ASN A 643 11.24 10.51 -22.93
N ILE A 644 10.76 11.74 -23.13
CA ILE A 644 10.84 12.42 -24.43
C ILE A 644 12.30 12.72 -24.78
N PHE A 645 13.07 13.34 -23.87
CA PHE A 645 14.51 13.58 -24.10
C PHE A 645 15.30 12.29 -24.30
N TYR A 646 14.94 11.24 -23.55
CA TYR A 646 15.53 9.92 -23.72
C TYR A 646 15.26 9.34 -25.12
N ASP A 647 14.02 9.36 -25.60
CA ASP A 647 13.63 8.81 -26.92
C ASP A 647 14.16 9.68 -28.08
N ASP A 648 14.34 11.00 -27.86
CA ASP A 648 14.98 11.95 -28.77
C ASP A 648 16.52 11.79 -28.82
N GLY A 649 17.10 10.99 -27.90
CA GLY A 649 18.54 10.74 -27.84
C GLY A 649 19.35 11.87 -27.16
N LYS A 650 18.67 12.85 -26.57
CA LYS A 650 19.25 13.95 -25.78
C LYS A 650 19.54 13.48 -24.34
N ILE A 651 20.57 12.64 -24.23
CA ILE A 651 20.87 11.89 -22.99
C ILE A 651 21.37 12.79 -21.85
N ASP A 652 22.03 13.91 -22.15
CA ASP A 652 22.54 14.82 -21.12
C ASP A 652 21.42 15.63 -20.46
N GLU A 653 20.48 16.13 -21.27
CA GLU A 653 19.27 16.78 -20.80
C GLU A 653 18.40 15.82 -20.00
N ALA A 654 18.31 14.55 -20.42
CA ALA A 654 17.63 13.52 -19.67
C ALA A 654 18.30 13.24 -18.29
N LEU A 655 19.64 13.32 -18.19
CA LEU A 655 20.38 13.18 -16.94
C LEU A 655 20.09 14.35 -15.98
N GLU A 656 20.07 15.58 -16.48
CA GLU A 656 19.73 16.76 -15.69
C GLU A 656 18.32 16.67 -15.10
N LEU A 657 17.36 16.22 -15.91
CA LEU A 657 15.97 16.01 -15.46
C LEU A 657 15.84 14.89 -14.42
N VAL A 658 16.65 13.83 -14.51
CA VAL A 658 16.68 12.79 -13.47
C VAL A 658 17.24 13.35 -12.16
N ASP A 659 18.29 14.16 -12.22
CA ASP A 659 18.87 14.80 -11.03
C ASP A 659 17.91 15.82 -10.40
N GLU A 660 17.18 16.57 -11.22
CA GLU A 660 16.07 17.40 -10.76
C GLU A 660 14.96 16.56 -10.13
N GLY A 661 14.54 15.48 -10.80
CA GLY A 661 13.53 14.57 -10.30
C GLY A 661 13.87 13.97 -8.94
N ILE A 662 15.15 13.64 -8.68
CA ILE A 662 15.58 13.11 -7.38
C ILE A 662 15.40 14.16 -6.27
N ARG A 663 15.63 15.44 -6.57
CA ARG A 663 15.42 16.55 -5.64
C ARG A 663 13.93 16.82 -5.39
N LEU A 664 13.12 16.78 -6.45
CA LEU A 664 11.68 17.05 -6.39
C LEU A 664 10.88 15.89 -5.77
N PHE A 665 11.31 14.64 -6.02
CA PHE A 665 10.61 13.41 -5.66
C PHE A 665 11.53 12.43 -4.93
N PRO A 666 11.98 12.75 -3.70
CA PRO A 666 12.92 11.91 -2.95
C PRO A 666 12.38 10.52 -2.64
N GLU A 667 11.06 10.32 -2.59
CA GLU A 667 10.43 9.02 -2.43
C GLU A 667 10.53 8.13 -3.69
N LYS A 668 10.94 8.70 -4.83
CA LYS A 668 11.20 8.00 -6.11
C LYS A 668 12.68 7.86 -6.43
N GLU A 669 13.56 8.26 -5.50
CA GLU A 669 15.02 8.28 -5.67
C GLU A 669 15.56 6.98 -6.26
N THR A 670 15.24 5.81 -5.68
CA THR A 670 15.71 4.51 -6.19
C THR A 670 15.37 4.31 -7.67
N LYS A 671 14.12 4.59 -8.07
CA LYS A 671 13.69 4.45 -9.47
C LYS A 671 14.46 5.41 -10.39
N LEU A 672 14.62 6.66 -9.97
CA LEU A 672 15.32 7.69 -10.75
C LEU A 672 16.82 7.40 -10.86
N MET A 673 17.46 6.89 -9.82
CA MET A 673 18.84 6.42 -9.85
C MET A 673 19.04 5.24 -10.80
N THR A 674 18.12 4.28 -10.86
CA THR A 674 18.17 3.20 -11.87
C THR A 674 18.12 3.77 -13.29
N HIS A 675 17.27 4.78 -13.54
CA HIS A 675 17.25 5.49 -14.82
C HIS A 675 18.54 6.26 -15.08
N LYS A 676 19.13 6.88 -14.06
CA LYS A 676 20.43 7.56 -14.14
C LYS A 676 21.55 6.61 -14.58
N ALA A 677 21.62 5.43 -13.95
CA ALA A 677 22.56 4.38 -14.36
C ALA A 677 22.35 4.02 -15.83
N TYR A 678 21.10 3.77 -16.24
CA TYR A 678 20.75 3.41 -17.61
C TYR A 678 21.14 4.48 -18.65
N LEU A 679 21.07 5.77 -18.31
CA LEU A 679 21.57 6.86 -19.16
C LEU A 679 23.10 6.80 -19.29
N TYR A 680 23.83 6.53 -18.21
CA TYR A 680 25.28 6.32 -18.29
C TYR A 680 25.64 5.11 -19.15
N LYS A 681 24.83 4.04 -19.13
CA LYS A 681 24.96 2.94 -20.09
C LYS A 681 24.81 3.44 -21.52
N LYS A 682 23.80 4.25 -21.83
CA LYS A 682 23.64 4.83 -23.18
C LYS A 682 24.80 5.72 -23.60
N LYS A 683 25.43 6.43 -22.65
CA LYS A 683 26.68 7.19 -22.88
C LYS A 683 27.93 6.29 -22.98
N LYS A 684 27.79 4.96 -22.87
CA LYS A 684 28.90 3.99 -22.78
C LYS A 684 29.86 4.26 -21.61
N ASN A 685 29.42 4.98 -20.59
CA ASN A 685 30.16 5.20 -19.35
C ASN A 685 29.72 4.15 -18.33
N TYR A 686 30.20 2.92 -18.52
CA TYR A 686 29.77 1.79 -17.71
C TYR A 686 30.27 1.87 -16.27
N ASP A 687 31.43 2.51 -16.03
CA ASP A 687 31.97 2.71 -14.68
C ASP A 687 31.01 3.54 -13.81
N LYS A 688 30.56 4.70 -14.28
CA LYS A 688 29.59 5.52 -13.53
C LYS A 688 28.24 4.82 -13.35
N GLY A 689 27.81 4.05 -14.35
CA GLY A 689 26.59 3.27 -14.23
C GLY A 689 26.70 2.19 -13.16
N LEU A 690 27.84 1.49 -13.11
CA LEU A 690 28.15 0.49 -12.11
C LEU A 690 28.27 1.10 -10.70
N GLU A 691 28.94 2.25 -10.55
CA GLU A 691 29.02 2.99 -9.27
C GLU A 691 27.62 3.27 -8.70
N ILE A 692 26.67 3.73 -9.53
CA ILE A 692 25.28 3.98 -9.11
C ILE A 692 24.58 2.68 -8.73
N VAL A 693 24.78 1.60 -9.50
CA VAL A 693 24.18 0.30 -9.21
C VAL A 693 24.74 -0.29 -7.91
N ASP A 694 26.03 -0.12 -7.65
CA ASP A 694 26.66 -0.50 -6.38
C ASP A 694 26.10 0.30 -5.21
N GLU A 695 25.93 1.62 -5.36
CA GLU A 695 25.27 2.47 -4.35
C GLU A 695 23.84 1.98 -4.05
N LEU A 696 23.07 1.65 -5.10
CA LEU A 696 21.72 1.09 -4.95
C LEU A 696 21.72 -0.24 -4.21
N TRP A 697 22.68 -1.12 -4.53
CA TRP A 697 22.83 -2.42 -3.90
C TRP A 697 23.25 -2.30 -2.43
N GLU A 698 24.19 -1.42 -2.10
CA GLU A 698 24.59 -1.14 -0.71
C GLU A 698 23.42 -0.61 0.13
N LYS A 699 22.57 0.23 -0.46
CA LYS A 699 21.38 0.80 0.21
C LYS A 699 20.31 -0.25 0.49
N ASN A 700 20.14 -1.23 -0.39
CA ASN A 700 19.20 -2.34 -0.22
C ASN A 700 19.76 -3.65 -0.80
N PRO A 701 20.58 -4.40 -0.02
CA PRO A 701 21.22 -5.64 -0.48
C PRO A 701 20.29 -6.84 -0.69
N LYS A 702 18.99 -6.60 -0.83
CA LYS A 702 17.95 -7.60 -1.10
C LYS A 702 17.18 -7.29 -2.38
N ASP A 703 17.61 -6.29 -3.13
CA ASP A 703 17.01 -5.88 -4.39
C ASP A 703 17.67 -6.60 -5.55
N LEU A 704 17.20 -7.81 -5.88
CA LEU A 704 17.84 -8.61 -6.92
C LEU A 704 17.70 -8.01 -8.32
N ASP A 705 16.76 -7.10 -8.56
CA ASP A 705 16.71 -6.34 -9.82
C ASP A 705 17.94 -5.42 -9.95
N VAL A 706 18.42 -4.85 -8.84
CA VAL A 706 19.66 -4.06 -8.81
C VAL A 706 20.88 -4.97 -9.03
N LEU A 707 20.89 -6.16 -8.43
CA LEU A 707 21.96 -7.13 -8.64
C LEU A 707 21.99 -7.65 -10.09
N ASN A 708 20.82 -7.85 -10.72
CA ASN A 708 20.72 -8.19 -12.14
C ASN A 708 21.23 -7.05 -13.03
N ASN A 709 20.96 -5.78 -12.68
CA ASN A 709 21.58 -4.66 -13.38
C ASN A 709 23.11 -4.71 -13.24
N LYS A 710 23.63 -5.01 -12.05
CA LYS A 710 25.08 -5.13 -11.79
C LYS A 710 25.74 -6.17 -12.69
N LEU A 711 25.10 -7.33 -12.85
CA LEU A 711 25.50 -8.38 -13.79
C LEU A 711 25.66 -7.83 -15.22
N TYR A 712 24.66 -7.11 -15.73
CA TYR A 712 24.73 -6.49 -17.05
C TYR A 712 25.81 -5.40 -17.15
N TYR A 713 26.09 -4.63 -16.09
CA TYR A 713 27.19 -3.66 -16.13
C TYR A 713 28.56 -4.32 -16.23
N HIS A 714 28.81 -5.43 -15.52
CA HIS A 714 30.03 -6.20 -15.70
C HIS A 714 30.13 -6.80 -17.12
N LEU A 715 29.01 -7.24 -17.70
CA LEU A 715 28.96 -7.62 -19.12
C LEU A 715 29.38 -6.46 -20.03
N TYR A 716 28.82 -5.26 -19.86
CA TYR A 716 29.14 -4.11 -20.71
C TYR A 716 30.61 -3.67 -20.59
N LYS A 717 31.23 -3.89 -19.42
CA LYS A 717 32.66 -3.65 -19.19
C LYS A 717 33.57 -4.76 -19.73
N GLY A 718 33.02 -5.92 -20.09
CA GLY A 718 33.79 -7.10 -20.49
C GLY A 718 34.48 -7.81 -19.31
N GLU A 719 34.03 -7.56 -18.07
CA GLU A 719 34.60 -8.15 -16.86
C GLU A 719 33.98 -9.53 -16.60
N LYS A 720 34.44 -10.52 -17.37
CA LYS A 720 33.88 -11.88 -17.38
C LYS A 720 33.81 -12.53 -16.01
N GLU A 721 34.90 -12.50 -15.25
CA GLU A 721 34.98 -13.16 -13.95
C GLU A 721 34.03 -12.55 -12.93
N GLU A 722 33.91 -11.21 -12.91
CA GLU A 722 32.99 -10.52 -12.01
C GLU A 722 31.53 -10.71 -12.45
N ALA A 723 31.24 -10.68 -13.75
CA ALA A 723 29.92 -11.00 -14.27
C ALA A 723 29.47 -12.41 -13.88
N ILE A 724 30.35 -13.41 -14.00
CA ILE A 724 30.05 -14.79 -13.59
C ILE A 724 29.84 -14.89 -12.08
N LYS A 725 30.65 -14.21 -11.25
CA LYS A 725 30.43 -14.17 -9.79
C LYS A 725 29.08 -13.57 -9.44
N VAL A 726 28.71 -12.44 -10.05
CA VAL A 726 27.42 -11.78 -9.80
C VAL A 726 26.26 -12.63 -10.32
N GLY A 727 26.41 -13.27 -11.48
CA GLY A 727 25.41 -14.18 -12.04
C GLY A 727 25.17 -15.39 -11.15
N ASN A 728 26.24 -16.04 -10.66
CA ASN A 728 26.17 -17.11 -9.68
C ASN A 728 25.51 -16.64 -8.38
N LEU A 729 25.90 -15.47 -7.86
CA LEU A 729 25.25 -14.91 -6.66
C LEU A 729 23.76 -14.64 -6.91
N LEU A 730 23.38 -14.15 -8.09
CA LEU A 730 22.00 -13.86 -8.44
C LEU A 730 21.15 -15.14 -8.44
N ILE A 731 21.65 -16.24 -9.01
CA ILE A 731 20.98 -17.55 -8.97
C ILE A 731 21.14 -18.29 -7.63
N GLU A 732 22.12 -17.97 -6.79
CA GLU A 732 22.24 -18.54 -5.44
C GLU A 732 21.26 -17.88 -4.48
N LEU A 733 21.15 -16.55 -4.57
CA LEU A 733 20.18 -15.78 -3.80
C LEU A 733 18.78 -16.10 -4.24
N ASP A 734 18.60 -16.37 -5.54
CA ASP A 734 17.37 -16.80 -6.17
C ASP A 734 17.58 -17.94 -7.18
N PRO A 735 17.60 -19.21 -6.72
CA PRO A 735 17.69 -20.39 -7.60
C PRO A 735 16.40 -20.66 -8.35
N ASN A 736 15.37 -19.99 -7.88
CA ASN A 736 14.08 -20.01 -8.43
C ASN A 736 14.03 -19.33 -9.85
N ASP A 737 14.42 -18.04 -9.90
CA ASP A 737 14.35 -16.94 -10.91
C ASP A 737 14.55 -17.25 -12.38
N GLY A 738 13.52 -17.53 -13.19
CA GLY A 738 13.67 -17.77 -14.62
C GLY A 738 14.24 -16.56 -15.35
N ASN A 739 13.87 -15.34 -14.96
CA ASN A 739 14.43 -14.09 -15.49
C ASN A 739 15.92 -13.94 -15.15
N PHE A 740 16.32 -14.28 -13.94
CA PHE A 740 17.73 -14.21 -13.52
C PHE A 740 18.58 -15.28 -14.18
N HIS A 741 18.02 -16.49 -14.37
CA HIS A 741 18.65 -17.53 -15.18
C HIS A 741 18.77 -17.07 -16.64
N ASP A 742 17.74 -16.43 -17.22
CA ASP A 742 17.83 -15.87 -18.58
C ASP A 742 18.92 -14.79 -18.67
N SER A 743 18.93 -13.82 -17.76
CA SER A 743 19.94 -12.76 -17.73
C SER A 743 21.36 -13.30 -17.57
N PHE A 744 21.56 -14.28 -16.68
CA PHE A 744 22.87 -14.92 -16.52
C PHE A 744 23.27 -15.75 -17.74
N GLY A 745 22.33 -16.51 -18.29
CA GLY A 745 22.51 -17.28 -19.52
C GLY A 745 22.86 -16.41 -20.73
N GLU A 746 22.21 -15.25 -20.86
CA GLU A 746 22.54 -14.23 -21.86
C GLU A 746 23.97 -13.72 -21.67
N VAL A 747 24.37 -13.38 -20.43
CA VAL A 747 25.73 -12.93 -20.12
C VAL A 747 26.77 -14.01 -20.44
N LEU A 748 26.52 -15.27 -20.10
CA LEU A 748 27.39 -16.40 -20.45
C LEU A 748 27.50 -16.58 -21.98
N THR A 749 26.40 -16.41 -22.71
CA THR A 749 26.36 -16.47 -24.17
C THR A 749 27.26 -15.40 -24.79
N GLU A 750 27.22 -14.17 -24.27
CA GLU A 750 28.08 -13.08 -24.75
C GLU A 750 29.56 -13.29 -24.44
N PHE A 751 29.89 -13.98 -23.34
CA PHE A 751 31.27 -14.34 -22.98
C PHE A 751 31.79 -15.64 -23.61
N GLY A 752 30.99 -16.27 -24.49
CA GLY A 752 31.35 -17.49 -25.22
C GLY A 752 31.28 -18.78 -24.41
N GLU A 753 30.67 -18.76 -23.22
CA GLU A 753 30.49 -19.95 -22.37
C GLU A 753 29.23 -20.73 -22.81
N TYR A 754 29.24 -21.21 -24.05
CA TYR A 754 28.03 -21.70 -24.72
C TYR A 754 27.41 -22.93 -24.08
N GLU A 755 28.21 -23.90 -23.64
CA GLU A 755 27.73 -25.13 -23.00
C GLU A 755 27.03 -24.84 -21.67
N GLU A 756 27.57 -23.93 -20.88
CA GLU A 756 26.98 -23.55 -19.59
C GLU A 756 25.77 -22.63 -19.79
N ALA A 757 25.86 -21.69 -20.74
CA ALA A 757 24.73 -20.85 -21.13
C ALA A 757 23.52 -21.70 -21.55
N VAL A 758 23.72 -22.78 -22.32
CA VAL A 758 22.62 -23.68 -22.71
C VAL A 758 21.92 -24.26 -21.49
N LYS A 759 22.67 -24.76 -20.49
CA LYS A 759 22.07 -25.33 -19.27
C LYS A 759 21.27 -24.27 -18.49
N ILE A 760 21.86 -23.10 -18.30
CA ILE A 760 21.25 -22.00 -17.53
C ILE A 760 20.01 -21.44 -18.24
N ILE A 761 20.05 -21.23 -19.57
CA ILE A 761 18.89 -20.74 -20.33
C ILE A 761 17.80 -21.80 -20.44
N GLN A 762 18.15 -23.09 -20.57
CA GLN A 762 17.16 -24.16 -20.50
C GLN A 762 16.46 -24.16 -19.14
N LYS A 763 17.21 -23.96 -18.06
CA LYS A 763 16.64 -23.81 -16.72
C LYS A 763 15.71 -22.59 -16.64
N ALA A 764 16.07 -21.45 -17.22
CA ALA A 764 15.19 -20.28 -17.33
C ALA A 764 13.83 -20.62 -17.97
N LEU A 765 13.86 -21.36 -19.08
CA LEU A 765 12.66 -21.80 -19.81
C LEU A 765 11.85 -22.88 -19.07
N GLU A 766 12.48 -23.71 -18.25
CA GLU A 766 11.78 -24.67 -17.37
C GLU A 766 11.04 -23.97 -16.23
N LEU A 767 11.68 -22.94 -15.64
CA LEU A 767 11.16 -22.20 -14.50
C LEU A 767 9.99 -21.28 -14.89
N ASP A 768 10.08 -20.60 -16.04
CA ASP A 768 8.97 -19.80 -16.58
C ASP A 768 8.87 -19.91 -18.12
N PRO A 769 8.11 -20.91 -18.63
CA PRO A 769 7.94 -21.16 -20.06
C PRO A 769 7.17 -20.06 -20.82
N LEU A 770 6.54 -19.11 -20.11
CA LEU A 770 5.75 -18.00 -20.70
C LEU A 770 6.21 -16.63 -20.17
N GLY A 771 7.42 -16.57 -19.60
CA GLY A 771 8.03 -15.35 -19.12
C GLY A 771 8.21 -14.32 -20.23
N TRP A 772 8.29 -13.04 -19.87
CA TRP A 772 8.51 -11.98 -20.85
C TRP A 772 9.85 -12.16 -21.60
N PHE A 773 10.81 -12.85 -21.00
CA PHE A 773 12.13 -13.15 -21.55
C PHE A 773 12.16 -14.40 -22.45
N THR A 774 11.11 -15.24 -22.47
CA THR A 774 11.09 -16.54 -23.17
C THR A 774 11.47 -16.45 -24.66
N TYR A 775 11.02 -15.40 -25.37
CA TYR A 775 11.40 -15.21 -26.76
C TYR A 775 12.90 -14.88 -26.91
N ASN A 776 13.50 -14.18 -25.94
CA ASN A 776 14.92 -13.88 -25.91
C ASN A 776 15.72 -15.13 -25.56
N SER A 777 15.30 -15.92 -24.59
CA SER A 777 15.93 -17.21 -24.22
C SER A 777 16.05 -18.15 -25.42
N HIS A 778 14.98 -18.28 -26.21
CA HIS A 778 15.01 -19.09 -27.44
C HIS A 778 16.00 -18.55 -28.47
N TYR A 779 16.14 -17.23 -28.57
CA TYR A 779 17.14 -16.61 -29.43
C TYR A 779 18.57 -16.86 -28.91
N GLN A 780 18.80 -16.77 -27.61
CA GLN A 780 20.11 -17.04 -27.01
C GLN A 780 20.50 -18.52 -27.16
N LEU A 781 19.58 -19.46 -26.93
CA LEU A 781 19.83 -20.89 -27.21
C LEU A 781 20.16 -21.15 -28.68
N ALA A 782 19.45 -20.50 -29.61
CA ALA A 782 19.74 -20.59 -31.03
C ALA A 782 21.18 -20.12 -31.35
N ARG A 783 21.65 -19.05 -30.71
CA ARG A 783 23.05 -18.58 -30.84
C ARG A 783 24.04 -19.59 -30.26
N CYS A 784 23.81 -20.10 -29.06
CA CYS A 784 24.69 -21.11 -28.44
C CYS A 784 24.78 -22.38 -29.31
N TYR A 785 23.65 -22.92 -29.76
CA TYR A 785 23.65 -24.13 -30.60
C TYR A 785 24.32 -23.94 -31.94
N LYS A 786 24.28 -22.73 -32.51
CA LYS A 786 25.00 -22.41 -33.76
C LYS A 786 26.51 -22.54 -33.57
N GLU A 787 27.04 -21.98 -32.48
CA GLU A 787 28.48 -22.05 -32.16
C GLU A 787 28.91 -23.47 -31.76
N LEU A 788 28.00 -24.24 -31.16
CA LEU A 788 28.21 -25.67 -30.85
C LEU A 788 28.02 -26.61 -32.06
N GLY A 789 27.67 -26.09 -33.25
CA GLY A 789 27.48 -26.89 -34.47
C GLY A 789 26.18 -27.70 -34.55
N ASN A 790 25.20 -27.45 -33.67
CA ASN A 790 23.93 -28.19 -33.60
C ASN A 790 22.81 -27.51 -34.40
N TYR A 791 22.95 -27.46 -35.74
CA TYR A 791 22.08 -26.65 -36.61
C TYR A 791 20.60 -27.06 -36.64
N GLU A 792 20.27 -28.32 -36.35
CA GLU A 792 18.87 -28.76 -36.22
C GLU A 792 18.17 -28.07 -35.04
N LEU A 793 18.83 -28.03 -33.88
CA LEU A 793 18.30 -27.38 -32.67
C LEU A 793 18.19 -25.86 -32.85
N VAL A 794 19.06 -25.25 -33.66
CA VAL A 794 18.96 -23.81 -33.96
C VAL A 794 17.62 -23.50 -34.62
N ARG A 795 17.23 -24.24 -35.66
CA ARG A 795 15.96 -24.05 -36.39
C ARG A 795 14.77 -24.23 -35.44
N GLU A 796 14.79 -25.26 -34.60
CA GLU A 796 13.74 -25.52 -33.61
C GLU A 796 13.57 -24.36 -32.60
N ARG A 797 14.69 -23.83 -32.07
CA ARG A 797 14.66 -22.73 -31.11
C ARG A 797 14.21 -21.43 -31.76
N LEU A 798 14.62 -21.16 -33.01
CA LEU A 798 14.13 -20.01 -33.77
C LEU A 798 12.61 -20.08 -34.01
N ASP A 799 12.06 -21.24 -34.33
CA ASP A 799 10.61 -21.39 -34.48
C ASP A 799 9.86 -21.24 -33.15
N SER A 800 10.43 -21.78 -32.07
CA SER A 800 9.85 -21.66 -30.72
C SER A 800 9.86 -20.22 -30.22
N GLY A 801 10.93 -19.47 -30.49
CA GLY A 801 10.98 -18.05 -30.14
C GLY A 801 9.99 -17.19 -30.94
N ILE A 802 9.75 -17.47 -32.23
CA ILE A 802 8.65 -16.81 -32.97
C ILE A 802 7.30 -17.09 -32.32
N ARG A 803 7.01 -18.35 -31.98
CA ARG A 803 5.77 -18.69 -31.26
C ARG A 803 5.69 -17.93 -29.94
N ALA A 804 6.79 -17.85 -29.19
CA ALA A 804 6.87 -17.06 -27.97
C ALA A 804 6.62 -15.56 -28.20
N THR A 805 7.08 -14.96 -29.29
CA THR A 805 6.74 -13.56 -29.63
C THR A 805 5.25 -13.33 -29.93
N GLN A 806 4.49 -14.38 -30.19
CA GLN A 806 3.03 -14.29 -30.41
C GLN A 806 2.25 -14.48 -29.10
N THR A 807 2.86 -15.16 -28.11
CA THR A 807 2.22 -15.50 -26.83
C THR A 807 2.70 -14.65 -25.66
N CYS A 808 3.88 -14.02 -25.74
CA CYS A 808 4.52 -13.25 -24.67
C CYS A 808 4.46 -11.73 -24.96
N PHE A 809 4.67 -10.90 -23.92
CA PHE A 809 4.70 -9.44 -24.00
C PHE A 809 5.92 -8.96 -24.82
N CYS A 810 5.77 -8.86 -26.14
CA CYS A 810 6.77 -8.23 -27.00
C CYS A 810 6.13 -7.16 -27.90
N GLY A 811 6.78 -6.01 -28.01
CA GLY A 811 6.34 -4.91 -28.88
C GLY A 811 6.38 -5.31 -30.37
N ILE A 812 5.69 -4.55 -31.22
CA ILE A 812 5.67 -4.79 -32.67
C ILE A 812 7.07 -4.64 -33.27
N GLU A 813 7.85 -3.67 -32.80
CA GLU A 813 9.26 -3.51 -33.20
C GLU A 813 10.09 -4.73 -32.82
N MET A 814 9.92 -5.25 -31.60
CA MET A 814 10.56 -6.47 -31.15
C MET A 814 10.18 -7.68 -32.03
N ARG A 815 8.91 -7.82 -32.44
CA ARG A 815 8.49 -8.88 -33.37
C ARG A 815 9.13 -8.76 -34.75
N LYS A 816 9.29 -7.54 -35.27
CA LYS A 816 9.98 -7.29 -36.55
C LYS A 816 11.47 -7.62 -36.42
N GLU A 817 12.11 -7.11 -35.37
CA GLU A 817 13.50 -7.39 -35.04
C GLU A 817 13.74 -8.91 -34.88
N TRP A 818 12.80 -9.63 -34.28
CA TRP A 818 12.90 -11.09 -34.13
C TRP A 818 12.86 -11.82 -35.47
N LYS A 819 12.01 -11.37 -36.41
CA LYS A 819 11.97 -11.94 -37.77
C LYS A 819 13.28 -11.69 -38.51
N GLU A 820 13.84 -10.50 -38.40
CA GLU A 820 15.14 -10.14 -39.00
C GLU A 820 16.28 -10.96 -38.38
N LYS A 821 16.31 -11.07 -37.05
CA LYS A 821 17.26 -11.91 -36.29
C LYS A 821 17.20 -13.38 -36.73
N LYS A 822 15.99 -13.94 -36.87
CA LYS A 822 15.81 -15.31 -37.37
C LYS A 822 16.37 -15.47 -38.78
N GLN A 823 16.01 -14.57 -39.70
CA GLN A 823 16.48 -14.64 -41.10
C GLN A 823 18.00 -14.58 -41.17
N LYS A 824 18.63 -13.70 -40.40
CA LYS A 824 20.08 -13.57 -40.34
C LYS A 824 20.75 -14.86 -39.88
N ILE A 825 20.31 -15.46 -38.77
CA ILE A 825 20.92 -16.70 -38.26
C ILE A 825 20.71 -17.87 -39.23
N LEU A 826 19.55 -17.97 -39.89
CA LEU A 826 19.31 -19.02 -40.88
C LEU A 826 20.25 -18.90 -42.09
N ALA A 827 20.48 -17.69 -42.60
CA ALA A 827 21.43 -17.46 -43.69
C ALA A 827 22.87 -17.83 -43.30
N GLU A 828 23.29 -17.50 -42.07
CA GLU A 828 24.61 -17.88 -41.54
C GLU A 828 24.78 -19.40 -41.49
N ILE A 829 23.75 -20.15 -41.10
CA ILE A 829 23.77 -21.62 -41.04
C ILE A 829 23.85 -22.23 -42.44
N GLU A 830 23.07 -21.74 -43.39
CA GLU A 830 23.08 -22.23 -44.78
C GLU A 830 24.47 -22.07 -45.42
N GLU A 831 25.19 -20.98 -45.13
CA GLU A 831 26.56 -20.80 -45.59
C GLU A 831 27.56 -21.75 -44.90
N LEU A 832 27.35 -22.08 -43.62
CA LEU A 832 28.21 -22.99 -42.87
C LEU A 832 28.00 -24.44 -43.33
N GLU A 833 26.74 -24.86 -43.51
CA GLU A 833 26.37 -26.18 -44.05
C GLU A 833 26.83 -26.35 -45.51
N ALA A 834 26.92 -25.26 -46.29
CA ALA A 834 27.47 -25.30 -47.65
C ALA A 834 29.01 -25.41 -47.69
N LYS A 835 29.70 -25.11 -46.58
CA LYS A 835 31.17 -25.16 -46.46
C LYS A 835 31.67 -26.45 -45.79
N SER A 836 30.80 -27.16 -45.05
CA SER A 836 31.04 -28.49 -44.46
C SER A 836 30.77 -29.60 -45.46
#